data_AF-A0A6C0ANP3-F1
#
_entry.id   AF-A0A6C0ANP3-F1
#
_cell.length_a   1.000
_cell.length_b   1.000
_cell.length_c   1.000
_cell.angle_alpha   90.00
_cell.angle_beta   90.00
_cell.angle_gamma   90.00
#
_symmetry.space_group_name_H-M   'P 1'
#
loop_
_entity.id
_entity.type
_entity.pdbx_description
1 polymer ?
#
loop_
_entity_poly.entity_id
_entity_poly.type
_entity_poly.pdbx_seq_one_letter_code
_entity_poly.pdbx_strand_id
1 'polypeptide(L)'
;MLATNPTNGKPIRIMNSDASIWKDSKTLTFMKEPYSPDMRRWRRWDILVTSASPEFLAWKPDIVLLTDESLEANLWIKTEKAKKIRFILVSLKAIKTLTSQGFDVSTLGNVICLEEFESMYPFLGEPWDGTLEDAIMCATIIFRYNKLIGLAPSHARLQKLAFSDLKLSVFQTHKAPEPLVLIQQYYKPADKTREKELKKCLEMNLKCDFVDQIILFVESANLAIPADPLKKIKQIPLKSRLTYAHCIDTIQNLIGADSLVAFANADIYFNETWRAIWSVNLADTFVALLRWEEGSGTKGPEIFGPRNDSQDTWLIHSNSVLARTWNLSAFNIPFGKAGCDNAILVEFLRNKFKIVNPAMNIQTIHVHKSEFRTYEKTDIVDRPVYMFVEPTGIHELHPLLSWAGWAGEPTPYEPLDRPLKATTPKHLAMFCSQMNRDPAFIWAAEGLNTYLPPVGQDRPIELKGGAFVSPSGLVYRHTDICVGTTDIQKSAWSDNKLSHLMASFGVDSMMSFHLESAWLEQPALFTLHYLSKVIQQNKVTPNASFWCKKTNGLLAAIHLFKWEKAQGRLLEYSEQTQAFAQTVVGRSCHGTRPVKADIDTLREAMNGKWNPSIDSGADITVIVQDTYHMNGDLVERLSKNFTATKTIWCTDDAKVWAQALSGATRVILSSSVKNIKHQSWAWLWLAPVGCKILELQEEREPSDSLVHLAAAAGLEWTLLQYPRSTAEGFKRIVEKEVGKWGPKSPEAPKPDELEETPISVEVTDTIPTIIQTEAFAAPPTILTPPRSMKHGFFGHKGDSFRELIDLWEEKGLVVRKEDPALTQCWLGEVGGILLYDRPTWAWLDKAPAPEQIYKVCLAGNPDHSEKPSAKPWIFWPRQPRLVEEMALIPRKSFDDRTDNMVFFGRIENDVQASYRTKEIESWSSICNKFSMQQGKEPYALSPKEYLEALQNAKYGLCLRGYGPKCNREIELLAMGTVPVVTSDVDFSNYAEPLINGVHVILVRDKADAMEKLSYGMSEEKWNEISEAGFQWWKRNCSVEGSWAQTKVHYE
;
A
#
# COMPACT_ATOMS: atom_id res chain seq x y z
N MET A 1 -26.01 -3.85 29.89
CA MET A 1 -25.77 -5.09 30.66
C MET A 1 -26.27 -4.89 32.09
N LEU A 2 -26.71 -5.94 32.80
CA LEU A 2 -27.05 -5.87 34.23
C LEU A 2 -25.93 -6.55 35.03
N ALA A 3 -25.53 -5.93 36.14
CA ALA A 3 -24.51 -6.41 37.07
C ALA A 3 -25.00 -6.26 38.51
N THR A 4 -24.20 -6.65 39.50
CA THR A 4 -24.55 -6.58 40.92
C THR A 4 -23.49 -5.80 41.68
N ASN A 5 -23.91 -4.91 42.58
CA ASN A 5 -23.00 -4.18 43.45
C ASN A 5 -22.27 -5.14 44.41
N PRO A 6 -20.93 -5.16 44.45
CA PRO A 6 -20.15 -6.10 45.26
C PRO A 6 -20.29 -5.84 46.77
N THR A 7 -20.69 -4.64 47.19
CA THR A 7 -20.79 -4.25 48.61
C THR A 7 -22.20 -4.46 49.17
N ASN A 8 -23.26 -4.20 48.38
CA ASN A 8 -24.64 -4.21 48.86
C ASN A 8 -25.60 -5.14 48.10
N GLY A 9 -25.13 -5.85 47.07
CA GLY A 9 -25.93 -6.84 46.33
C GLY A 9 -27.05 -6.26 45.44
N LYS A 10 -27.18 -4.93 45.35
CA LYS A 10 -28.22 -4.30 44.52
C LYS A 10 -27.90 -4.43 43.02
N PRO A 11 -28.92 -4.51 42.15
CA PRO A 11 -28.71 -4.51 40.71
C PRO A 11 -28.13 -3.17 40.23
N ILE A 12 -27.14 -3.26 39.34
CA ILE A 12 -26.47 -2.15 38.66
C ILE A 12 -26.71 -2.27 37.16
N ARG A 13 -26.99 -1.15 36.49
CA ARG A 13 -27.02 -1.07 35.03
C ARG A 13 -25.69 -0.57 34.47
N ILE A 14 -25.15 -1.29 33.49
CA ILE A 14 -23.94 -0.88 32.76
C ILE A 14 -24.34 -0.39 31.36
N MET A 15 -23.88 0.82 31.04
CA MET A 15 -23.95 1.47 29.73
C MET A 15 -22.55 1.51 29.11
N ASN A 16 -22.46 1.33 27.79
CA ASN A 16 -21.22 1.49 27.04
C ASN A 16 -21.42 2.56 25.97
N SER A 17 -20.37 3.28 25.62
CA SER A 17 -20.37 4.23 24.52
C SER A 17 -19.03 4.23 23.78
N ASP A 18 -19.10 4.27 22.47
CA ASP A 18 -18.00 4.45 21.52
C ASP A 18 -18.04 5.85 20.89
N ALA A 19 -18.69 6.81 21.55
CA ALA A 19 -18.84 8.15 21.02
C ALA A 19 -17.49 8.85 20.84
N SER A 20 -17.23 9.31 19.62
CA SER A 20 -15.99 9.98 19.25
C SER A 20 -16.19 11.47 18.94
N ILE A 21 -15.08 12.17 18.74
CA ILE A 21 -15.04 13.58 18.31
C ILE A 21 -14.20 13.71 17.05
N TRP A 22 -14.34 14.84 16.38
CA TRP A 22 -13.62 15.16 15.15
C TRP A 22 -13.19 16.62 15.15
N LYS A 23 -12.27 16.97 14.25
CA LYS A 23 -11.78 18.34 14.08
C LYS A 23 -12.79 19.20 13.33
N ASP A 24 -13.62 19.91 14.07
CA ASP A 24 -14.59 20.90 13.57
C ASP A 24 -14.25 22.34 13.99
N SER A 25 -13.13 22.54 14.67
CA SER A 25 -12.59 23.84 15.05
C SER A 25 -11.10 24.00 14.72
N LYS A 26 -10.60 23.22 13.74
CA LYS A 26 -9.21 23.34 13.26
C LYS A 26 -8.99 24.74 12.72
N THR A 27 -8.02 25.46 13.27
CA THR A 27 -7.84 26.89 13.01
C THR A 27 -6.45 27.18 12.48
N LEU A 28 -6.38 27.94 11.39
CA LEU A 28 -5.15 28.52 10.84
C LEU A 28 -5.12 30.01 11.16
N THR A 29 -4.01 30.49 11.71
CA THR A 29 -3.80 31.92 11.99
C THR A 29 -2.68 32.45 11.11
N PHE A 30 -3.01 33.39 10.23
CA PHE A 30 -2.01 34.16 9.48
C PHE A 30 -1.49 35.32 10.34
N MET A 31 -0.21 35.24 10.72
CA MET A 31 0.46 36.29 11.49
C MET A 31 1.02 37.34 10.54
N LYS A 32 0.41 38.54 10.54
CA LYS A 32 0.87 39.70 9.75
C LYS A 32 2.01 40.47 10.41
N GLU A 33 2.08 40.41 11.73
CA GLU A 33 3.06 41.14 12.53
C GLU A 33 3.85 40.19 13.44
N PRO A 34 5.14 40.48 13.70
CA PRO A 34 6.01 39.58 14.44
C PRO A 34 5.75 39.50 15.95
N TYR A 35 4.81 40.27 16.51
CA TYR A 35 4.63 40.31 17.97
C TYR A 35 3.16 40.43 18.44
N SER A 36 2.81 39.63 19.45
CA SER A 36 1.62 39.78 20.28
C SER A 36 1.96 39.45 21.73
N PRO A 37 1.43 40.19 22.73
CA PRO A 37 1.60 39.83 24.15
C PRO A 37 1.09 38.42 24.47
N ASP A 38 0.16 37.89 23.67
CA ASP A 38 -0.44 36.57 23.82
C ASP A 38 0.24 35.47 23.00
N MET A 39 1.48 35.68 22.55
CA MET A 39 2.20 34.76 21.64
C MET A 39 2.11 33.28 22.06
N ARG A 40 2.16 32.99 23.37
CA ARG A 40 2.05 31.62 23.90
C ARG A 40 0.68 30.98 23.61
N ARG A 41 -0.42 31.73 23.72
CA ARG A 41 -1.78 31.20 23.48
C ARG A 41 -2.03 30.97 21.99
N TRP A 42 -1.56 31.85 21.12
CA TRP A 42 -1.72 31.69 19.67
C TRP A 42 -1.13 30.40 19.09
N ARG A 43 -0.04 29.88 19.69
CA ARG A 43 0.59 28.60 19.31
C ARG A 43 -0.28 27.36 19.53
N ARG A 44 -1.46 27.51 20.11
CA ARG A 44 -2.47 26.44 20.23
C ARG A 44 -3.15 26.13 18.90
N TRP A 45 -3.17 27.10 17.98
CA TRP A 45 -3.60 26.93 16.61
C TRP A 45 -2.41 26.80 15.67
N ASP A 46 -2.68 26.32 14.46
CA ASP A 46 -1.65 26.26 13.42
C ASP A 46 -1.35 27.69 12.96
N ILE A 47 -0.07 28.02 12.85
CA ILE A 47 0.41 29.37 12.49
C ILE A 47 1.00 29.37 11.09
N LEU A 48 0.57 30.33 10.27
CA LEU A 48 1.16 30.64 8.96
C LEU A 48 1.89 31.99 9.03
N VAL A 49 3.11 32.01 8.51
CA VAL A 49 3.89 33.24 8.28
C VAL A 49 4.32 33.31 6.82
N THR A 50 4.61 34.52 6.35
CA THR A 50 4.90 34.79 4.93
C THR A 50 6.32 35.28 4.70
N SER A 51 7.20 35.09 5.70
CA SER A 51 8.59 35.49 5.67
C SER A 51 9.43 34.52 6.51
N ALA A 52 10.66 34.29 6.06
CA ALA A 52 11.67 33.51 6.78
C ALA A 52 12.57 34.37 7.68
N SER A 53 12.19 35.64 7.95
CA SER A 53 12.97 36.47 8.85
C SER A 53 12.96 35.91 10.29
N PRO A 54 14.02 36.14 11.10
CA PRO A 54 14.08 35.65 12.48
C PRO A 54 12.88 36.08 13.34
N GLU A 55 12.31 37.25 13.06
CA GLU A 55 11.15 37.80 13.76
C GLU A 55 9.88 36.99 13.50
N PHE A 56 9.60 36.64 12.23
CA PHE A 56 8.47 35.78 11.89
C PHE A 56 8.68 34.33 12.34
N LEU A 57 9.90 33.81 12.22
CA LEU A 57 10.23 32.46 12.68
C LEU A 57 10.16 32.31 14.22
N ALA A 58 10.25 33.41 14.98
CA ALA A 58 10.06 33.40 16.42
C ALA A 58 8.64 32.95 16.83
N TRP A 59 7.65 33.05 15.94
CA TRP A 59 6.32 32.49 16.16
C TRP A 59 6.32 30.96 16.29
N LYS A 60 7.35 30.28 15.76
CA LYS A 60 7.38 28.82 15.54
C LYS A 60 6.24 28.38 14.63
N PRO A 61 6.20 28.87 13.38
CA PRO A 61 5.11 28.60 12.45
C PRO A 61 5.03 27.11 12.10
N ASP A 62 3.80 26.65 11.84
CA ASP A 62 3.54 25.35 11.23
C ASP A 62 3.70 25.43 9.71
N ILE A 63 3.34 26.58 9.12
CA ILE A 63 3.38 26.82 7.68
C ILE A 63 4.21 28.08 7.38
N VAL A 64 5.17 27.95 6.47
CA VAL A 64 5.89 29.10 5.90
C VAL A 64 5.51 29.23 4.44
N LEU A 65 4.95 30.37 4.05
CA LEU A 65 4.50 30.66 2.69
C LEU A 65 5.42 31.69 2.04
N LEU A 66 6.00 31.37 0.88
CA LEU A 66 6.95 32.21 0.17
C LEU A 66 6.50 32.38 -1.27
N THR A 67 5.99 33.56 -1.61
CA THR A 67 5.51 33.88 -2.97
C THR A 67 6.54 34.62 -3.82
N ASP A 68 7.55 35.20 -3.18
CA ASP A 68 8.56 36.04 -3.82
C ASP A 68 9.95 35.66 -3.32
N GLU A 69 10.94 35.91 -4.18
CA GLU A 69 12.33 35.65 -3.87
C GLU A 69 12.86 36.62 -2.81
N SER A 70 13.57 36.09 -1.80
CA SER A 70 14.33 36.89 -0.83
C SER A 70 15.61 36.18 -0.40
N LEU A 71 16.65 36.94 -0.09
CA LEU A 71 17.93 36.40 0.36
C LEU A 71 17.77 35.60 1.67
N GLU A 72 16.96 36.12 2.58
CA GLU A 72 16.68 35.49 3.87
C GLU A 72 15.99 34.13 3.70
N ALA A 73 14.97 34.05 2.83
CA ALA A 73 14.30 32.79 2.53
C ALA A 73 15.27 31.78 1.89
N ASN A 74 16.07 32.23 0.92
CA ASN A 74 17.04 31.38 0.25
C ASN A 74 18.10 30.81 1.19
N LEU A 75 18.54 31.60 2.18
CA LEU A 75 19.46 31.12 3.21
C LEU A 75 18.78 30.17 4.19
N TRP A 76 17.56 30.51 4.64
CA TRP A 76 16.84 29.73 5.64
C TRP A 76 16.38 28.36 5.13
N ILE A 77 15.90 28.27 3.88
CA ILE A 77 15.45 27.02 3.24
C ILE A 77 16.56 25.95 3.26
N LYS A 78 17.83 26.36 3.15
CA LYS A 78 18.99 25.46 3.17
C LYS A 78 19.33 24.93 4.58
N THR A 79 18.63 25.35 5.63
CA THR A 79 18.94 24.99 7.02
C THR A 79 18.14 23.78 7.53
N GLU A 80 18.68 23.09 8.53
CA GLU A 80 17.96 22.03 9.26
C GLU A 80 16.68 22.50 9.96
N LYS A 81 16.49 23.82 10.14
CA LYS A 81 15.25 24.35 10.70
C LYS A 81 14.09 24.25 9.70
N ALA A 82 14.36 24.40 8.40
CA ALA A 82 13.34 24.30 7.36
C ALA A 82 12.73 22.89 7.31
N LYS A 83 13.55 21.83 7.45
CA LYS A 83 13.11 20.43 7.52
C LYS A 83 12.18 20.12 8.70
N LYS A 84 12.16 20.97 9.74
CA LYS A 84 11.31 20.81 10.92
C LYS A 84 9.99 21.56 10.83
N ILE A 85 9.80 22.39 9.81
CA ILE A 85 8.51 23.03 9.54
C ILE A 85 7.55 21.97 9.01
N ARG A 86 6.26 22.10 9.32
CA ARG A 86 5.27 21.12 8.87
C ARG A 86 5.06 21.22 7.37
N PHE A 87 4.86 22.44 6.85
CA PHE A 87 4.75 22.70 5.42
C PHE A 87 5.46 24.00 5.01
N ILE A 88 6.17 23.95 3.89
CA ILE A 88 6.72 25.12 3.22
C ILE A 88 6.00 25.26 1.89
N LEU A 89 5.19 26.29 1.75
CA LEU A 89 4.50 26.59 0.50
C LEU A 89 5.32 27.59 -0.28
N VAL A 90 5.65 27.28 -1.54
CA VAL A 90 6.49 28.14 -2.36
C VAL A 90 5.87 28.36 -3.74
N SER A 91 6.03 29.56 -4.28
CA SER A 91 5.85 29.77 -5.72
C SER A 91 7.12 29.43 -6.49
N LEU A 92 7.02 29.15 -7.78
CA LEU A 92 8.17 29.03 -8.67
C LEU A 92 9.02 30.31 -8.68
N LYS A 93 8.38 31.47 -8.50
CA LYS A 93 9.07 32.77 -8.39
C LYS A 93 9.96 32.81 -7.14
N ALA A 94 9.52 32.28 -6.00
CA ALA A 94 10.26 32.33 -4.74
C ALA A 94 11.53 31.47 -4.74
N ILE A 95 11.54 30.35 -5.49
CA ILE A 95 12.66 29.39 -5.51
C ILE A 95 13.55 29.50 -6.74
N LYS A 96 13.22 30.39 -7.69
CA LYS A 96 13.92 30.52 -8.99
C LYS A 96 15.45 30.53 -8.86
N THR A 97 15.98 31.32 -7.92
CA THR A 97 17.44 31.43 -7.70
C THR A 97 18.03 30.25 -6.93
N LEU A 98 17.27 29.56 -6.09
CA LEU A 98 17.74 28.35 -5.43
C LEU A 98 17.95 27.23 -6.45
N THR A 99 16.99 27.05 -7.35
CA THR A 99 17.07 26.05 -8.42
C THR A 99 18.21 26.37 -9.39
N SER A 100 18.43 27.64 -9.74
CA SER A 100 19.55 28.02 -10.61
C SER A 100 20.93 27.84 -9.95
N GLN A 101 20.98 27.88 -8.61
CA GLN A 101 22.18 27.55 -7.83
C GLN A 101 22.39 26.04 -7.62
N GLY A 102 21.55 25.18 -8.22
CA GLY A 102 21.63 23.73 -8.07
C GLY A 102 21.16 23.21 -6.71
N PHE A 103 20.45 24.00 -5.91
CA PHE A 103 19.82 23.51 -4.69
C PHE A 103 18.54 22.74 -5.03
N ASP A 104 18.56 21.44 -4.76
CA ASP A 104 17.40 20.57 -4.95
C ASP A 104 16.41 20.72 -3.77
N VAL A 105 15.34 21.47 -4.01
CA VAL A 105 14.27 21.73 -3.03
C VAL A 105 13.52 20.44 -2.65
N SER A 106 13.53 19.41 -3.49
CA SER A 106 12.87 18.13 -3.20
C SER A 106 13.48 17.41 -1.99
N THR A 107 14.73 17.72 -1.63
CA THR A 107 15.44 17.16 -0.46
C THR A 107 14.80 17.51 0.90
N LEU A 108 13.90 18.51 0.94
CA LEU A 108 13.24 18.94 2.17
C LEU A 108 12.02 18.07 2.54
N GLY A 109 11.38 17.40 1.56
CA GLY A 109 10.24 16.50 1.77
C GLY A 109 8.96 17.14 2.32
N ASN A 110 8.97 18.43 2.69
CA ASN A 110 7.86 19.18 3.28
C ASN A 110 7.50 20.45 2.48
N VAL A 111 7.97 20.53 1.23
CA VAL A 111 7.73 21.66 0.32
C VAL A 111 6.59 21.32 -0.64
N ILE A 112 5.69 22.27 -0.85
CA ILE A 112 4.61 22.16 -1.85
C ILE A 112 4.62 23.39 -2.74
N CYS A 113 4.59 23.17 -4.05
CA CYS A 113 4.57 24.23 -5.05
C CYS A 113 3.14 24.74 -5.26
N LEU A 114 2.94 26.07 -5.22
CA LEU A 114 1.62 26.69 -5.37
C LEU A 114 1.06 26.49 -6.79
N GLU A 115 1.92 26.51 -7.80
CA GLU A 115 1.55 26.29 -9.20
C GLU A 115 1.07 24.86 -9.49
N GLU A 116 1.38 23.89 -8.61
CA GLU A 116 0.89 22.51 -8.73
C GLU A 116 -0.53 22.33 -8.16
N PHE A 117 -1.07 23.32 -7.43
CA PHE A 117 -2.38 23.20 -6.81
C PHE A 117 -3.51 22.96 -7.81
N GLU A 118 -3.43 23.58 -8.99
CA GLU A 118 -4.44 23.41 -10.05
C GLU A 118 -4.55 21.94 -10.49
N SER A 119 -3.41 21.25 -10.67
CA SER A 119 -3.39 19.87 -11.15
C SER A 119 -3.66 18.86 -10.04
N MET A 120 -3.22 19.13 -8.81
CA MET A 120 -3.36 18.21 -7.68
C MET A 120 -4.73 18.31 -6.99
N TYR A 121 -5.35 19.49 -6.97
CA TYR A 121 -6.52 19.79 -6.16
C TYR A 121 -7.64 20.45 -6.99
N PRO A 122 -8.25 19.72 -7.95
CA PRO A 122 -9.29 20.24 -8.85
C PRO A 122 -10.52 20.79 -8.12
N PHE A 123 -10.73 20.43 -6.85
CA PHE A 123 -11.82 20.97 -6.03
C PHE A 123 -11.65 22.45 -5.66
N LEU A 124 -10.46 23.03 -5.84
CA LEU A 124 -10.22 24.47 -5.68
C LEU A 124 -10.84 25.32 -6.81
N GLY A 125 -11.27 24.67 -7.89
CA GLY A 125 -11.80 25.34 -9.09
C GLY A 125 -10.69 26.00 -9.89
N GLU A 126 -10.70 27.33 -9.97
CA GLU A 126 -9.71 28.10 -10.73
C GLU A 126 -8.27 27.94 -10.18
N PRO A 127 -7.23 28.18 -11.00
CA PRO A 127 -5.84 28.19 -10.54
C PRO A 127 -5.61 29.22 -9.43
N TRP A 128 -4.50 29.06 -8.70
CA TRP A 128 -4.00 30.11 -7.80
C TRP A 128 -3.74 31.39 -8.60
N ASP A 129 -4.20 32.54 -8.11
CA ASP A 129 -4.19 33.81 -8.87
C ASP A 129 -2.88 34.60 -8.78
N GLY A 130 -1.86 34.04 -8.12
CA GLY A 130 -0.56 34.67 -7.91
C GLY A 130 -0.48 35.54 -6.65
N THR A 131 -1.59 35.77 -5.93
CA THR A 131 -1.60 36.62 -4.74
C THR A 131 -1.38 35.84 -3.44
N LEU A 132 -0.86 36.53 -2.43
CA LEU A 132 -0.60 35.95 -1.10
C LEU A 132 -1.89 35.51 -0.39
N GLU A 133 -2.93 36.33 -0.45
CA GLU A 133 -4.21 36.04 0.22
C GLU A 133 -4.87 34.79 -0.36
N ASP A 134 -4.79 34.64 -1.68
CA ASP A 134 -5.34 33.49 -2.37
C ASP A 134 -4.54 32.21 -2.10
N ALA A 135 -3.20 32.29 -2.02
CA ALA A 135 -2.37 31.16 -1.60
C ALA A 135 -2.72 30.68 -0.18
N ILE A 136 -2.93 31.61 0.76
CA ILE A 136 -3.38 31.29 2.12
C ILE A 136 -4.78 30.64 2.09
N MET A 137 -5.69 31.13 1.24
CA MET A 137 -7.02 30.54 1.10
C MET A 137 -6.97 29.12 0.53
N CYS A 138 -6.20 28.89 -0.52
CA CYS A 138 -5.97 27.56 -1.09
C CYS A 138 -5.39 26.59 -0.04
N ALA A 139 -4.35 27.01 0.68
CA ALA A 139 -3.76 26.23 1.77
C ALA A 139 -4.80 25.91 2.87
N THR A 140 -5.62 26.89 3.25
CA THR A 140 -6.67 26.74 4.25
C THR A 140 -7.65 25.62 3.85
N ILE A 141 -8.04 25.59 2.58
CA ILE A 141 -9.01 24.63 2.04
C ILE A 141 -8.38 23.25 1.86
N ILE A 142 -7.18 23.14 1.28
CA ILE A 142 -6.46 21.86 1.09
C ILE A 142 -6.20 21.19 2.44
N PHE A 143 -5.70 21.94 3.41
CA PHE A 143 -5.42 21.44 4.76
C PHE A 143 -6.67 21.31 5.63
N ARG A 144 -7.86 21.58 5.08
CA ARG A 144 -9.18 21.40 5.70
C ARG A 144 -9.34 22.11 7.05
N TYR A 145 -8.90 23.37 7.12
CA TYR A 145 -9.17 24.20 8.29
C TYR A 145 -10.65 24.64 8.31
N ASN A 146 -11.22 24.71 9.51
CA ASN A 146 -12.58 25.20 9.73
C ASN A 146 -12.60 26.71 10.01
N LYS A 147 -11.47 27.28 10.44
CA LYS A 147 -11.33 28.69 10.74
C LYS A 147 -10.03 29.23 10.16
N LEU A 148 -10.10 30.40 9.53
CA LEU A 148 -8.95 31.17 9.09
C LEU A 148 -8.99 32.55 9.73
N ILE A 149 -7.89 32.94 10.38
CA ILE A 149 -7.74 34.25 11.01
C ILE A 149 -6.67 35.05 10.28
N GLY A 150 -6.92 36.32 10.03
CA GLY A 150 -5.98 37.27 9.41
C GLY A 150 -6.39 37.72 8.01
N LEU A 151 -7.44 37.17 7.39
CA LEU A 151 -7.93 37.59 6.07
C LEU A 151 -9.33 38.21 6.14
N ALA A 152 -9.68 38.99 5.10
CA ALA A 152 -11.04 39.49 4.95
C ALA A 152 -12.02 38.32 4.66
N PRO A 153 -13.24 38.33 5.22
CA PRO A 153 -14.19 37.24 5.00
C PRO A 153 -14.68 37.05 3.56
N SER A 154 -14.60 38.09 2.72
CA SER A 154 -15.20 38.14 1.39
C SER A 154 -14.24 37.73 0.26
N HIS A 155 -13.45 36.66 0.44
CA HIS A 155 -12.47 36.25 -0.57
C HIS A 155 -13.11 35.60 -1.81
N ALA A 156 -12.71 36.02 -3.01
CA ALA A 156 -13.32 35.56 -4.28
C ALA A 156 -13.21 34.05 -4.51
N ARG A 157 -12.13 33.41 -4.02
CA ARG A 157 -11.92 31.93 -4.06
C ARG A 157 -13.13 31.14 -3.56
N LEU A 158 -13.83 31.62 -2.52
CA LEU A 158 -14.95 30.90 -1.92
C LEU A 158 -16.13 30.70 -2.88
N GLN A 159 -16.27 31.57 -3.89
CA GLN A 159 -17.30 31.46 -4.93
C GLN A 159 -16.88 30.62 -6.13
N LYS A 160 -15.59 30.25 -6.21
CA LYS A 160 -14.98 29.54 -7.34
C LYS A 160 -14.79 28.05 -7.08
N LEU A 161 -15.11 27.56 -5.88
CA LEU A 161 -14.90 26.16 -5.51
C LEU A 161 -15.81 25.23 -6.29
N ALA A 162 -15.31 24.04 -6.57
CA ALA A 162 -16.06 23.02 -7.29
C ALA A 162 -16.98 22.18 -6.38
N PHE A 163 -17.18 22.60 -5.13
CA PHE A 163 -18.04 21.94 -4.15
C PHE A 163 -18.76 22.97 -3.27
N SER A 164 -19.83 22.54 -2.60
CA SER A 164 -20.75 23.45 -1.90
C SER A 164 -20.81 23.26 -0.37
N ASP A 165 -20.20 22.21 0.17
CA ASP A 165 -20.29 21.85 1.60
C ASP A 165 -19.13 22.40 2.46
N LEU A 166 -18.41 23.43 1.99
CA LEU A 166 -17.31 24.02 2.74
C LEU A 166 -17.79 24.59 4.09
N LYS A 167 -17.27 24.05 5.19
CA LYS A 167 -17.45 24.60 6.54
C LYS A 167 -16.19 25.37 6.96
N LEU A 168 -16.03 26.58 6.42
CA LEU A 168 -14.92 27.50 6.72
C LEU A 168 -15.46 28.86 7.17
N SER A 169 -15.00 29.34 8.32
CA SER A 169 -15.22 30.71 8.79
C SER A 169 -13.92 31.51 8.67
N VAL A 170 -13.99 32.68 8.02
CA VAL A 170 -12.83 33.55 7.82
C VAL A 170 -13.02 34.81 8.66
N PHE A 171 -11.99 35.17 9.42
CA PHE A 171 -11.99 36.31 10.33
C PHE A 171 -10.80 37.20 10.06
N GLN A 172 -11.00 38.52 10.06
CA GLN A 172 -9.90 39.46 9.97
C GLN A 172 -9.09 39.50 11.28
N THR A 173 -9.81 39.45 12.41
CA THR A 173 -9.24 39.43 13.76
C THR A 173 -10.01 38.43 14.63
N HIS A 174 -9.37 37.94 15.67
CA HIS A 174 -9.99 37.03 16.64
C HIS A 174 -9.35 37.21 18.01
N LYS A 175 -10.04 36.78 19.08
CA LYS A 175 -9.42 36.67 20.41
C LYS A 175 -8.39 35.53 20.41
N ALA A 176 -7.35 35.65 21.22
CA ALA A 176 -6.42 34.53 21.42
C ALA A 176 -7.18 33.29 21.94
N PRO A 177 -6.68 32.07 21.66
CA PRO A 177 -7.32 30.83 22.10
C PRO A 177 -7.63 30.81 23.60
N GLU A 178 -8.72 30.14 23.96
CA GLU A 178 -9.20 30.05 25.34
C GLU A 178 -8.13 29.46 26.27
N PRO A 179 -8.01 29.98 27.51
CA PRO A 179 -7.08 29.45 28.49
C PRO A 179 -7.49 28.05 28.98
N LEU A 180 -6.49 27.25 29.31
CA LEU A 180 -6.68 25.97 30.00
C LEU A 180 -6.40 26.14 31.49
N VAL A 181 -7.43 25.91 32.30
CA VAL A 181 -7.37 25.90 33.75
C VAL A 181 -7.38 24.45 34.25
N LEU A 182 -6.39 24.07 35.03
CA LEU A 182 -6.28 22.76 35.65
C LEU A 182 -6.73 22.80 37.12
N ILE A 183 -7.68 21.98 37.50
CA ILE A 183 -8.08 21.76 38.90
C ILE A 183 -7.44 20.45 39.39
N GLN A 184 -6.63 20.55 40.44
CA GLN A 184 -5.97 19.40 41.08
C GLN A 184 -5.94 19.55 42.60
N GLN A 185 -5.81 18.44 43.32
CA GLN A 185 -5.56 18.43 44.76
C GLN A 185 -4.09 18.09 45.04
N TYR A 186 -3.49 18.78 46.01
CA TYR A 186 -2.16 18.48 46.54
C TYR A 186 -2.25 18.19 48.04
N TYR A 187 -1.66 17.09 48.45
CA TYR A 187 -1.71 16.58 49.81
C TYR A 187 -0.37 15.94 50.18
N LYS A 188 -0.13 15.74 51.48
CA LYS A 188 1.09 15.08 51.97
C LYS A 188 0.82 13.59 52.18
N PRO A 189 1.33 12.68 51.32
CA PRO A 189 1.18 11.24 51.53
C PRO A 189 2.08 10.75 52.67
N ALA A 190 1.74 9.59 53.25
CA ALA A 190 2.59 8.93 54.25
C ALA A 190 3.86 8.33 53.63
N ASP A 191 3.77 7.89 52.37
CA ASP A 191 4.89 7.30 51.63
C ASP A 191 5.74 8.37 50.92
N LYS A 192 7.07 8.28 51.09
CA LYS A 192 8.03 9.24 50.51
C LYS A 192 8.19 9.09 49.00
N THR A 193 7.96 7.90 48.45
CA THR A 193 8.02 7.69 46.99
C THR A 193 6.83 8.37 46.35
N ARG A 194 5.63 8.20 46.92
CA ARG A 194 4.41 8.91 46.52
C ARG A 194 4.55 10.42 46.65
N GLU A 195 5.20 10.93 47.70
CA GLU A 195 5.47 12.37 47.85
C GLU A 195 6.30 12.90 46.66
N LYS A 196 7.33 12.16 46.24
CA LYS A 196 8.15 12.50 45.07
C LYS A 196 7.36 12.44 43.77
N GLU A 197 6.48 11.45 43.61
CA GLU A 197 5.60 11.33 42.43
C GLU A 197 4.68 12.55 42.29
N LEU A 198 3.96 12.91 43.36
CA LEU A 198 3.06 14.06 43.35
C LEU A 198 3.79 15.38 43.11
N LYS A 199 4.98 15.54 43.73
CA LYS A 199 5.84 16.70 43.49
C LYS A 199 6.25 16.79 42.01
N LYS A 200 6.67 15.66 41.42
CA LYS A 200 7.03 15.57 40.00
C LYS A 200 5.85 15.94 39.09
N CYS A 201 4.65 15.41 39.35
CA CYS A 201 3.48 15.73 38.52
C CYS A 201 3.16 17.22 38.51
N LEU A 202 3.14 17.85 39.69
CA LEU A 202 2.88 19.28 39.79
C LEU A 202 3.97 20.10 39.08
N GLU A 203 5.25 19.74 39.22
CA GLU A 203 6.35 20.38 38.49
C GLU A 203 6.20 20.27 36.96
N MET A 204 5.75 19.12 36.45
CA MET A 204 5.53 18.91 35.03
C MET A 204 4.34 19.75 34.50
N ASN A 205 3.25 19.84 35.26
CA ASN A 205 2.11 20.71 34.90
C ASN A 205 2.49 22.20 34.91
N LEU A 206 3.34 22.63 35.85
CA LEU A 206 3.86 24.00 35.86
C LEU A 206 4.71 24.31 34.62
N LYS A 207 5.47 23.33 34.13
CA LYS A 207 6.28 23.44 32.90
C LYS A 207 5.45 23.32 31.62
N CYS A 208 4.25 22.76 31.67
CA CYS A 208 3.42 22.58 30.49
C CYS A 208 2.98 23.93 29.92
N ASP A 209 3.35 24.20 28.65
CA ASP A 209 3.03 25.45 27.95
C ASP A 209 1.53 25.60 27.68
N PHE A 210 0.75 24.54 27.76
CA PHE A 210 -0.68 24.57 27.51
C PHE A 210 -1.51 24.93 28.75
N VAL A 211 -1.00 24.67 29.96
CA VAL A 211 -1.67 25.01 31.22
C VAL A 211 -1.40 26.47 31.60
N ASP A 212 -2.45 27.28 31.66
CA ASP A 212 -2.37 28.72 32.01
C ASP A 212 -2.46 28.93 33.52
N GLN A 213 -3.36 28.19 34.17
CA GLN A 213 -3.62 28.32 35.60
C GLN A 213 -3.87 26.95 36.23
N ILE A 214 -3.42 26.79 37.48
CA ILE A 214 -3.70 25.62 38.30
C ILE A 214 -4.48 26.08 39.53
N ILE A 215 -5.74 25.68 39.65
CA ILE A 215 -6.51 25.79 40.88
C ILE A 215 -6.14 24.59 41.76
N LEU A 216 -5.26 24.84 42.73
CA LEU A 216 -4.66 23.81 43.56
C LEU A 216 -5.35 23.73 44.92
N PHE A 217 -6.15 22.69 45.13
CA PHE A 217 -6.74 22.42 46.41
C PHE A 217 -5.69 21.83 47.38
N VAL A 218 -5.52 22.43 48.55
CA VAL A 218 -4.48 22.04 49.52
C VAL A 218 -5.08 21.72 50.89
N GLU A 219 -4.64 20.64 51.52
CA GLU A 219 -5.15 20.24 52.85
C GLU A 219 -4.75 21.22 53.97
N SER A 220 -3.63 21.94 53.78
CA SER A 220 -3.10 22.91 54.71
C SER A 220 -2.30 23.98 53.98
N ALA A 221 -2.40 25.25 54.43
CA ALA A 221 -1.64 26.38 53.88
C ALA A 221 -0.11 26.26 54.09
N ASN A 222 0.33 25.35 54.97
CA ASN A 222 1.75 25.14 55.29
C ASN A 222 2.40 24.02 54.46
N LEU A 223 1.72 23.47 53.45
CA LEU A 223 2.28 22.45 52.57
C LEU A 223 3.35 23.05 51.65
N ALA A 224 4.53 22.45 51.62
CA ALA A 224 5.59 22.83 50.71
C ALA A 224 5.23 22.40 49.28
N ILE A 225 4.96 23.37 48.40
CA ILE A 225 4.71 23.15 46.97
C ILE A 225 5.95 23.50 46.14
N PRO A 226 6.09 22.95 44.92
CA PRO A 226 7.15 23.35 43.99
C PRO A 226 7.16 24.85 43.70
N ALA A 227 8.31 25.36 43.28
CA ALA A 227 8.45 26.74 42.85
C ALA A 227 7.58 27.02 41.61
N ASP A 228 6.81 28.10 41.65
CA ASP A 228 5.93 28.55 40.58
C ASP A 228 6.41 29.91 40.03
N PRO A 229 7.47 29.92 39.20
CA PRO A 229 8.05 31.16 38.69
C PRO A 229 7.09 31.93 37.77
N LEU A 230 6.13 31.23 37.16
CA LEU A 230 5.14 31.81 36.24
C LEU A 230 3.83 32.22 36.93
N LYS A 231 3.71 32.03 38.26
CA LYS A 231 2.53 32.36 39.07
C LYS A 231 1.24 31.73 38.53
N LYS A 232 1.32 30.47 38.07
CA LYS A 232 0.17 29.69 37.58
C LYS A 232 -0.74 29.21 38.71
N ILE A 233 -0.25 29.05 39.94
CA ILE A 233 -0.99 28.41 41.04
C ILE A 233 -1.88 29.41 41.76
N LYS A 234 -3.15 29.03 41.92
CA LYS A 234 -4.09 29.63 42.88
C LYS A 234 -4.49 28.56 43.90
N GLN A 235 -4.04 28.71 45.14
CA GLN A 235 -4.30 27.73 46.20
C GLN A 235 -5.68 27.93 46.83
N ILE A 236 -6.40 26.84 47.08
CA ILE A 236 -7.69 26.84 47.80
C ILE A 236 -7.60 25.83 48.96
N PRO A 237 -7.84 26.24 50.21
CA PRO A 237 -7.81 25.30 51.34
C PRO A 237 -9.00 24.33 51.26
N LEU A 238 -8.73 23.02 51.30
CA LEU A 238 -9.74 21.96 51.37
C LEU A 238 -9.18 20.77 52.15
N LYS A 239 -9.74 20.54 53.34
CA LYS A 239 -9.33 19.45 54.24
C LYS A 239 -9.90 18.08 53.85
N SER A 240 -10.92 18.03 53.01
CA SER A 240 -11.53 16.81 52.51
C SER A 240 -10.96 16.43 51.13
N ARG A 241 -11.26 15.22 50.68
CA ARG A 241 -10.94 14.81 49.30
C ARG A 241 -11.69 15.67 48.29
N LEU A 242 -11.03 16.04 47.19
CA LEU A 242 -11.65 16.77 46.08
C LEU A 242 -12.80 15.96 45.48
N THR A 243 -13.87 16.65 45.07
CA THR A 243 -15.07 16.05 44.47
C THR A 243 -15.43 16.75 43.17
N TYR A 244 -16.24 16.13 42.32
CA TYR A 244 -16.72 16.77 41.09
C TYR A 244 -17.63 17.98 41.38
N ALA A 245 -18.37 17.96 42.50
CA ALA A 245 -19.14 19.11 42.97
C ALA A 245 -18.24 20.32 43.24
N HIS A 246 -17.09 20.13 43.90
CA HIS A 246 -16.11 21.21 44.10
C HIS A 246 -15.59 21.75 42.76
N CYS A 247 -15.37 20.88 41.77
CA CYS A 247 -14.91 21.30 40.44
C CYS A 247 -15.95 22.18 39.73
N ILE A 248 -17.22 21.77 39.72
CA ILE A 248 -18.33 22.55 39.14
C ILE A 248 -18.49 23.88 39.86
N ASP A 249 -18.50 23.86 41.20
CA ASP A 249 -18.61 25.07 42.02
C ASP A 249 -17.46 26.06 41.75
N THR A 250 -16.24 25.54 41.62
CA THR A 250 -15.05 26.35 41.26
C THR A 250 -15.21 27.00 39.89
N ILE A 251 -15.77 26.28 38.91
CA ILE A 251 -16.04 26.84 37.59
C ILE A 251 -17.03 28.00 37.69
N GLN A 252 -18.13 27.80 38.43
CA GLN A 252 -19.20 28.80 38.57
C GLN A 252 -18.78 30.04 39.35
N ASN A 253 -18.05 29.86 40.45
CA ASN A 253 -17.81 30.92 41.43
C ASN A 253 -16.41 31.56 41.33
N LEU A 254 -15.45 30.89 40.66
CA LEU A 254 -14.06 31.33 40.66
C LEU A 254 -13.45 31.52 39.27
N ILE A 255 -13.67 30.58 38.35
CA ILE A 255 -13.05 30.59 37.02
C ILE A 255 -13.85 31.52 36.08
N GLY A 256 -15.17 31.35 36.00
CA GLY A 256 -16.02 32.11 35.08
C GLY A 256 -16.00 31.56 33.64
N ALA A 257 -16.44 32.40 32.70
CA ALA A 257 -16.68 32.05 31.29
C ALA A 257 -15.39 31.97 30.45
N ASP A 258 -15.52 31.48 29.21
CA ASP A 258 -14.49 31.51 28.15
C ASP A 258 -13.16 30.82 28.53
N SER A 259 -13.27 29.71 29.26
CA SER A 259 -12.14 28.86 29.68
C SER A 259 -12.41 27.38 29.41
N LEU A 260 -11.35 26.65 29.02
CA LEU A 260 -11.32 25.20 29.05
C LEU A 260 -10.87 24.75 30.44
N VAL A 261 -11.63 23.86 31.07
CA VAL A 261 -11.36 23.45 32.44
C VAL A 261 -11.12 21.95 32.49
N ALA A 262 -9.87 21.58 32.79
CA ALA A 262 -9.50 20.22 33.06
C ALA A 262 -9.48 19.98 34.57
N PHE A 263 -9.94 18.82 35.00
CA PHE A 263 -9.72 18.35 36.36
C PHE A 263 -9.12 16.96 36.30
N ALA A 264 -8.14 16.69 37.17
CA ALA A 264 -7.36 15.47 37.11
C ALA A 264 -6.94 14.99 38.50
N ASN A 265 -6.57 13.71 38.61
CA ASN A 265 -5.93 13.21 39.80
C ASN A 265 -4.56 13.88 40.04
N ALA A 266 -4.11 13.86 41.29
CA ALA A 266 -2.89 14.54 41.74
C ALA A 266 -1.58 13.99 41.11
N ASP A 267 -1.63 12.77 40.59
CA ASP A 267 -0.55 12.04 39.94
C ASP A 267 -0.63 12.04 38.43
N ILE A 268 -1.43 12.95 37.85
CA ILE A 268 -1.51 13.14 36.40
C ILE A 268 -0.84 14.45 35.99
N TYR A 269 -0.06 14.39 34.90
CA TYR A 269 0.42 15.59 34.21
C TYR A 269 0.15 15.59 32.71
N PHE A 270 0.14 16.79 32.12
CA PHE A 270 -0.15 17.01 30.70
C PHE A 270 1.13 17.28 29.90
N ASN A 271 1.13 16.86 28.64
CA ASN A 271 2.23 17.10 27.69
C ASN A 271 1.74 17.83 26.43
N GLU A 272 2.56 17.89 25.39
CA GLU A 272 2.30 18.63 24.16
C GLU A 272 1.10 18.15 23.33
N THR A 273 0.65 16.91 23.52
CA THR A 273 -0.51 16.34 22.82
C THR A 273 -1.81 17.08 23.11
N TRP A 274 -1.88 17.78 24.26
CA TRP A 274 -3.02 18.61 24.65
C TRP A 274 -3.30 19.77 23.69
N ARG A 275 -2.34 20.16 22.82
CA ARG A 275 -2.60 21.12 21.74
C ARG A 275 -3.83 20.74 20.88
N ALA A 276 -4.12 19.44 20.74
CA ALA A 276 -5.21 18.95 19.92
C ALA A 276 -6.61 19.43 20.37
N ILE A 277 -6.83 19.79 21.64
CA ILE A 277 -8.15 20.20 22.15
C ILE A 277 -8.68 21.48 21.47
N TRP A 278 -7.78 22.36 21.00
CA TRP A 278 -8.17 23.60 20.32
C TRP A 278 -8.54 23.39 18.85
N SER A 279 -8.49 22.15 18.36
CA SER A 279 -8.97 21.78 17.01
C SER A 279 -10.40 21.22 17.01
N VAL A 280 -11.02 21.06 18.18
CA VAL A 280 -12.36 20.48 18.35
C VAL A 280 -13.28 21.45 19.07
N ASN A 281 -14.58 21.39 18.78
CA ASN A 281 -15.61 22.10 19.50
C ASN A 281 -16.00 21.33 20.77
N LEU A 282 -15.75 21.93 21.94
CA LEU A 282 -16.04 21.33 23.24
C LEU A 282 -17.36 21.80 23.86
N ALA A 283 -18.15 22.60 23.13
CA ALA A 283 -19.49 22.96 23.56
C ALA A 283 -20.31 21.69 23.84
N ASP A 284 -20.87 21.63 25.05
CA ASP A 284 -21.70 20.54 25.56
C ASP A 284 -21.06 19.15 25.43
N THR A 285 -19.73 19.11 25.46
CA THR A 285 -18.92 17.89 25.44
C THR A 285 -18.19 17.73 26.76
N PHE A 286 -18.28 16.52 27.33
CA PHE A 286 -17.54 16.11 28.50
C PHE A 286 -16.52 15.05 28.08
N VAL A 287 -15.25 15.41 28.17
CA VAL A 287 -14.14 14.53 27.81
C VAL A 287 -13.72 13.76 29.06
N ALA A 288 -13.63 12.44 28.98
CA ALA A 288 -13.20 11.57 30.06
C ALA A 288 -12.04 10.71 29.57
N LEU A 289 -10.81 11.12 29.87
CA LEU A 289 -9.59 10.57 29.28
C LEU A 289 -9.07 9.38 30.07
N LEU A 290 -8.90 8.27 29.38
CA LEU A 290 -8.10 7.14 29.85
C LEU A 290 -6.63 7.57 30.01
N ARG A 291 -6.00 7.14 31.12
CA ARG A 291 -4.62 7.52 31.43
C ARG A 291 -3.58 6.78 30.59
N TRP A 292 -2.40 7.38 30.51
CA TRP A 292 -1.20 6.80 29.95
C TRP A 292 -0.19 6.57 31.07
N GLU A 293 0.40 5.37 31.14
CA GLU A 293 1.43 5.07 32.12
C GLU A 293 2.78 5.64 31.68
N GLU A 294 3.53 6.23 32.61
CA GLU A 294 4.88 6.70 32.34
C GLU A 294 5.81 5.53 31.96
N GLY A 295 6.33 5.54 30.73
CA GLY A 295 7.21 4.49 30.22
C GLY A 295 8.50 4.29 31.04
N SER A 296 9.06 3.08 30.96
CA SER A 296 10.35 2.74 31.58
C SER A 296 11.49 2.70 30.55
N GLY A 297 12.57 3.45 30.78
CA GLY A 297 13.77 3.40 29.93
C GLY A 297 13.62 4.16 28.61
N THR A 298 13.86 3.50 27.49
CA THR A 298 13.78 4.08 26.12
C THR A 298 12.38 4.01 25.50
N LYS A 299 11.42 3.34 26.17
CA LYS A 299 10.02 3.27 25.72
C LYS A 299 9.24 4.50 26.16
N GLY A 300 8.48 5.10 25.25
CA GLY A 300 7.57 6.20 25.54
C GLY A 300 6.38 5.80 26.41
N PRO A 301 5.47 6.74 26.74
CA PRO A 301 4.23 6.44 27.46
C PRO A 301 3.37 5.41 26.72
N GLU A 302 2.64 4.57 27.46
CA GLU A 302 1.71 3.57 26.90
C GLU A 302 0.30 3.77 27.49
N ILE A 303 -0.75 3.65 26.67
CA ILE A 303 -2.13 3.79 27.13
C ILE A 303 -2.50 2.62 28.06
N PHE A 304 -3.20 2.91 29.16
CA PHE A 304 -3.58 1.88 30.11
C PHE A 304 -4.66 0.96 29.54
N GLY A 305 -4.34 -0.30 29.24
CA GLY A 305 -5.34 -1.20 28.67
C GLY A 305 -4.89 -2.65 28.39
N PRO A 306 -5.77 -3.47 27.76
CA PRO A 306 -7.04 -3.11 27.11
C PRO A 306 -8.17 -2.90 28.12
N ARG A 307 -8.46 -1.64 28.45
CA ARG A 307 -9.43 -1.22 29.48
C ARG A 307 -10.05 0.11 29.08
N ASN A 308 -11.30 0.32 29.46
CA ASN A 308 -12.07 1.55 29.27
C ASN A 308 -12.54 2.12 30.62
N ASP A 309 -11.94 1.65 31.72
CA ASP A 309 -12.32 1.88 33.11
C ASP A 309 -11.11 2.32 33.93
N SER A 310 -10.65 3.56 33.74
CA SER A 310 -9.62 4.25 34.56
C SER A 310 -9.45 5.68 34.03
N GLN A 311 -10.55 6.44 33.93
CA GLN A 311 -10.42 7.85 33.57
C GLN A 311 -9.92 8.62 34.79
N ASP A 312 -8.75 9.24 34.67
CA ASP A 312 -8.14 10.03 35.75
C ASP A 312 -8.03 11.52 35.38
N THR A 313 -8.58 11.89 34.22
CA THR A 313 -8.65 13.27 33.76
C THR A 313 -9.94 13.51 32.99
N TRP A 314 -10.53 14.67 33.22
CA TRP A 314 -11.71 15.12 32.52
C TRP A 314 -11.53 16.55 32.04
N LEU A 315 -12.22 16.91 30.97
CA LEU A 315 -12.19 18.25 30.38
C LEU A 315 -13.60 18.69 30.00
N ILE A 316 -13.92 19.94 30.32
CA ILE A 316 -15.21 20.56 30.04
C ILE A 316 -15.03 22.04 29.68
N HIS A 317 -15.91 22.55 28.83
CA HIS A 317 -15.99 23.97 28.53
C HIS A 317 -16.77 24.71 29.63
N SER A 318 -16.19 25.77 30.20
CA SER A 318 -16.82 26.58 31.28
C SER A 318 -18.19 27.14 30.89
N ASN A 319 -18.34 27.70 29.69
CA ASN A 319 -19.64 28.19 29.19
C ASN A 319 -20.75 27.11 29.24
N SER A 320 -20.45 25.85 28.91
CA SER A 320 -21.42 24.76 29.07
C SER A 320 -21.79 24.48 30.52
N VAL A 321 -20.88 24.71 31.46
CA VAL A 321 -21.18 24.62 32.90
C VAL A 321 -22.06 25.78 33.34
N LEU A 322 -21.72 27.01 32.97
CA LEU A 322 -22.44 28.23 33.35
C LEU A 322 -23.84 28.30 32.75
N ALA A 323 -24.07 27.69 31.59
CA ALA A 323 -25.37 27.62 30.94
C ALA A 323 -26.39 26.70 31.65
N ARG A 324 -25.99 26.02 32.75
CA ARG A 324 -26.79 25.01 33.43
C ARG A 324 -26.95 25.31 34.91
N THR A 325 -28.07 24.86 35.47
CA THR A 325 -28.28 24.78 36.93
C THR A 325 -27.90 23.39 37.40
N TRP A 326 -27.09 23.30 38.47
CA TRP A 326 -26.50 22.05 38.92
C TRP A 326 -27.08 21.57 40.24
N ASN A 327 -27.45 20.29 40.30
CA ASN A 327 -27.69 19.60 41.57
C ASN A 327 -26.36 19.06 42.11
N LEU A 328 -25.60 19.90 42.81
CA LEU A 328 -24.25 19.55 43.31
C LEU A 328 -24.23 18.31 44.21
N SER A 329 -25.34 17.95 44.86
CA SER A 329 -25.41 16.73 45.69
C SER A 329 -25.15 15.44 44.88
N ALA A 330 -25.60 15.38 43.62
CA ALA A 330 -25.38 14.23 42.74
C ALA A 330 -23.90 14.09 42.34
N PHE A 331 -23.18 15.21 42.27
CA PHE A 331 -21.76 15.33 41.90
C PHE A 331 -20.82 15.26 43.11
N ASN A 332 -21.34 15.07 44.33
CA ASN A 332 -20.53 14.92 45.53
C ASN A 332 -19.88 13.53 45.61
N ILE A 333 -19.08 13.20 44.59
CA ILE A 333 -18.34 11.96 44.43
C ILE A 333 -16.85 12.30 44.56
N PRO A 334 -16.12 11.71 45.53
CA PRO A 334 -14.69 11.95 45.69
C PRO A 334 -13.85 11.36 44.55
N PHE A 335 -12.80 12.08 44.17
CA PHE A 335 -11.83 11.62 43.17
C PHE A 335 -11.09 10.37 43.68
N GLY A 336 -10.68 9.47 42.78
CA GLY A 336 -9.89 8.29 43.12
C GLY A 336 -10.54 7.32 44.11
N LYS A 337 -11.88 7.29 44.18
CA LYS A 337 -12.65 6.17 44.76
C LYS A 337 -13.01 5.17 43.66
N ALA A 338 -13.04 3.87 43.97
CA ALA A 338 -13.32 2.84 42.96
C ALA A 338 -14.68 3.08 42.26
N GLY A 339 -14.69 3.05 40.93
CA GLY A 339 -15.88 3.28 40.10
C GLY A 339 -16.37 4.73 40.02
N CYS A 340 -15.66 5.71 40.60
CA CYS A 340 -16.08 7.12 40.56
C CYS A 340 -16.05 7.72 39.15
N ASP A 341 -15.08 7.28 38.36
CA ASP A 341 -14.81 7.66 36.97
C ASP A 341 -15.95 7.26 36.03
N ASN A 342 -16.47 6.04 36.16
CA ASN A 342 -17.59 5.54 35.36
C ASN A 342 -18.96 6.01 35.89
N ALA A 343 -19.07 6.25 37.20
CA ALA A 343 -20.30 6.74 37.82
C ALA A 343 -20.61 8.20 37.42
N ILE A 344 -19.59 9.05 37.37
CA ILE A 344 -19.78 10.48 37.11
C ILE A 344 -20.25 10.77 35.69
N LEU A 345 -19.88 9.93 34.71
CA LEU A 345 -20.27 10.11 33.30
C LEU A 345 -21.79 10.12 33.12
N VAL A 346 -22.51 9.32 33.92
CA VAL A 346 -23.98 9.28 33.90
C VAL A 346 -24.59 10.62 34.34
N GLU A 347 -23.99 11.30 35.32
CA GLU A 347 -24.49 12.59 35.79
C GLU A 347 -24.25 13.69 34.76
N PHE A 348 -23.11 13.70 34.06
CA PHE A 348 -22.89 14.60 32.92
C PHE A 348 -23.84 14.29 31.75
N LEU A 349 -24.08 13.00 31.43
CA LEU A 349 -25.03 12.61 30.40
C LEU A 349 -26.46 13.09 30.71
N ARG A 350 -26.91 12.99 31.97
CA ARG A 350 -28.21 13.53 32.42
C ARG A 350 -28.32 15.04 32.22
N ASN A 351 -27.19 15.75 32.33
CA ASN A 351 -27.07 17.18 32.04
C ASN A 351 -26.83 17.49 30.56
N LYS A 352 -27.16 16.54 29.66
CA LYS A 352 -27.13 16.70 28.20
C LYS A 352 -25.72 16.94 27.63
N PHE A 353 -24.69 16.42 28.27
CA PHE A 353 -23.35 16.39 27.70
C PHE A 353 -23.17 15.16 26.81
N LYS A 354 -22.49 15.35 25.68
CA LYS A 354 -21.88 14.26 24.90
C LYS A 354 -20.63 13.79 25.65
N ILE A 355 -20.54 12.50 25.95
CA ILE A 355 -19.41 11.92 26.68
C ILE A 355 -18.45 11.26 25.69
N VAL A 356 -17.16 11.58 25.75
CA VAL A 356 -16.16 11.12 24.77
C VAL A 356 -14.82 10.83 25.44
N ASN A 357 -13.99 9.97 24.84
CA ASN A 357 -12.68 9.59 25.39
C ASN A 357 -11.60 9.57 24.28
N PRO A 358 -11.14 10.73 23.78
CA PRO A 358 -10.13 10.86 22.73
C PRO A 358 -8.68 10.55 23.22
N ALA A 359 -8.52 9.58 24.12
CA ALA A 359 -7.25 9.24 24.77
C ALA A 359 -6.20 8.65 23.81
N MET A 360 -6.57 8.24 22.59
CA MET A 360 -5.59 7.84 21.58
C MET A 360 -4.79 9.03 21.02
N ASN A 361 -5.32 10.26 21.12
CA ASN A 361 -4.63 11.49 20.67
C ASN A 361 -4.21 12.42 21.80
N ILE A 362 -4.89 12.39 22.95
CA ILE A 362 -4.60 13.26 24.09
C ILE A 362 -4.06 12.42 25.24
N GLN A 363 -2.80 12.66 25.60
CA GLN A 363 -2.11 11.90 26.62
C GLN A 363 -2.22 12.58 27.98
N THR A 364 -2.58 11.80 29.00
CA THR A 364 -2.59 12.19 30.40
C THR A 364 -1.67 11.25 31.16
N ILE A 365 -0.49 11.75 31.54
CA ILE A 365 0.59 10.88 32.00
C ILE A 365 0.45 10.63 33.49
N HIS A 366 0.33 9.36 33.85
CA HIS A 366 0.19 8.85 35.20
C HIS A 366 1.55 8.48 35.77
N VAL A 367 1.90 9.10 36.90
CA VAL A 367 3.15 8.86 37.62
C VAL A 367 2.83 8.13 38.92
N HIS A 368 2.78 6.80 38.84
CA HIS A 368 2.44 5.95 39.97
C HIS A 368 3.26 4.65 39.99
N LYS A 369 4.58 4.79 40.12
CA LYS A 369 5.52 3.65 40.18
C LYS A 369 5.47 2.96 41.55
N SER A 370 4.99 3.65 42.57
CA SER A 370 4.88 3.14 43.94
C SER A 370 3.77 2.11 44.15
N GLU A 371 2.78 2.05 43.24
CA GLU A 371 1.54 1.27 43.39
C GLU A 371 0.78 1.49 44.72
N PHE A 372 1.12 2.55 45.46
CA PHE A 372 0.59 2.82 46.78
C PHE A 372 -0.87 3.31 46.71
N ARG A 373 -1.82 2.44 47.09
CA ARG A 373 -3.26 2.75 47.10
C ARG A 373 -3.81 2.83 48.51
N THR A 374 -4.60 3.86 48.79
CA THR A 374 -5.27 4.09 50.10
C THR A 374 -6.76 3.76 50.09
N TYR A 375 -7.27 3.15 49.02
CA TYR A 375 -8.67 2.74 48.90
C TYR A 375 -8.80 1.23 48.65
N GLU A 376 -9.89 0.63 49.12
CA GLU A 376 -10.24 -0.76 48.87
C GLU A 376 -10.94 -0.91 47.51
N LYS A 377 -10.48 -1.84 46.66
CA LYS A 377 -11.04 -2.03 45.30
C LYS A 377 -12.53 -2.43 45.32
N THR A 378 -13.00 -3.04 46.40
CA THR A 378 -14.37 -3.50 46.61
C THR A 378 -15.30 -2.42 47.16
N ASP A 379 -14.77 -1.31 47.69
CA ASP A 379 -15.55 -0.15 48.11
C ASP A 379 -15.83 0.77 46.91
N ILE A 380 -16.72 0.31 46.03
CA ILE A 380 -17.13 1.09 44.87
C ILE A 380 -18.14 2.19 45.26
N VAL A 381 -18.14 3.31 44.55
CA VAL A 381 -19.13 4.39 44.75
C VAL A 381 -20.55 3.84 44.52
N ASP A 382 -21.43 3.79 45.53
CA ASP A 382 -22.78 3.24 45.36
C ASP A 382 -23.66 4.08 44.41
N ARG A 383 -23.90 3.55 43.21
CA ARG A 383 -24.74 4.15 42.16
C ARG A 383 -25.53 3.06 41.40
N PRO A 384 -26.74 3.39 40.92
CA PRO A 384 -27.58 2.43 40.18
C PRO A 384 -27.13 2.20 38.73
N VAL A 385 -26.32 3.10 38.16
CA VAL A 385 -25.89 3.06 36.76
C VAL A 385 -24.43 3.50 36.65
N TYR A 386 -23.65 2.80 35.84
CA TYR A 386 -22.30 3.18 35.42
C TYR A 386 -22.21 3.20 33.91
N MET A 387 -21.40 4.11 33.39
CA MET A 387 -21.15 4.23 31.96
C MET A 387 -19.66 4.06 31.72
N PHE A 388 -19.31 3.18 30.79
CA PHE A 388 -17.96 2.99 30.28
C PHE A 388 -17.86 3.63 28.90
N VAL A 389 -16.75 4.31 28.64
CA VAL A 389 -16.52 5.00 27.36
C VAL A 389 -15.21 4.51 26.75
N GLU A 390 -15.30 3.90 25.58
CA GLU A 390 -14.15 3.33 24.88
C GLU A 390 -13.13 4.43 24.52
N PRO A 391 -11.83 4.18 24.67
CA PRO A 391 -10.83 5.10 24.14
C PRO A 391 -10.95 5.19 22.62
N THR A 392 -11.07 6.40 22.10
CA THR A 392 -11.14 6.72 20.68
C THR A 392 -10.00 7.69 20.30
N GLY A 393 -9.85 7.92 18.99
CA GLY A 393 -9.12 9.06 18.47
C GLY A 393 -9.98 10.31 18.30
N ILE A 394 -9.32 11.41 17.91
CA ILE A 394 -9.93 12.59 17.31
C ILE A 394 -9.87 12.37 15.80
N HIS A 395 -11.03 12.18 15.18
CA HIS A 395 -11.09 12.02 13.73
C HIS A 395 -10.78 13.34 13.02
N GLU A 396 -10.11 13.29 11.86
CA GLU A 396 -9.91 14.49 11.06
C GLU A 396 -11.24 15.02 10.49
N LEU A 397 -12.17 14.11 10.16
CA LEU A 397 -13.45 14.42 9.53
C LEU A 397 -14.60 13.84 10.37
N HIS A 398 -15.79 14.41 10.21
CA HIS A 398 -16.99 13.99 10.93
C HIS A 398 -17.55 12.67 10.36
N PRO A 399 -17.68 11.60 11.16
CA PRO A 399 -18.26 10.35 10.68
C PRO A 399 -19.79 10.40 10.61
N LEU A 400 -20.35 10.28 9.40
CA LEU A 400 -21.79 10.14 9.19
C LEU A 400 -22.20 8.67 9.38
N LEU A 401 -22.69 8.35 10.58
CA LEU A 401 -23.23 7.03 10.89
C LEU A 401 -24.67 6.84 10.40
N SER A 402 -25.46 7.92 10.39
CA SER A 402 -26.82 7.90 9.83
C SER A 402 -26.75 7.87 8.31
N TRP A 403 -27.62 7.09 7.68
CA TRP A 403 -27.78 6.98 6.22
C TRP A 403 -28.41 8.22 5.58
N ALA A 404 -29.10 9.04 6.39
CA ALA A 404 -29.88 10.17 5.91
C ALA A 404 -28.99 11.20 5.19
N GLY A 405 -29.43 11.61 4.00
CA GLY A 405 -28.79 12.68 3.23
C GLY A 405 -27.63 12.23 2.32
N TRP A 406 -27.25 10.94 2.33
CA TRP A 406 -26.16 10.46 1.47
C TRP A 406 -26.35 9.06 0.87
N ALA A 407 -27.19 8.20 1.45
CA ALA A 407 -27.52 6.89 0.89
C ALA A 407 -29.04 6.71 0.74
N GLY A 408 -29.44 5.98 -0.29
CA GLY A 408 -30.84 5.64 -0.54
C GLY A 408 -31.34 4.45 0.28
N GLU A 409 -32.50 3.92 -0.14
CA GLU A 409 -33.11 2.74 0.48
C GLU A 409 -32.30 1.47 0.23
N PRO A 410 -32.31 0.49 1.15
CA PRO A 410 -31.59 -0.77 0.97
C PRO A 410 -31.97 -1.46 -0.33
N THR A 411 -30.97 -1.98 -1.04
CA THR A 411 -31.23 -2.79 -2.21
C THR A 411 -31.85 -4.13 -1.79
N PRO A 412 -33.02 -4.51 -2.35
CA PRO A 412 -33.62 -5.80 -2.08
C PRO A 412 -32.81 -6.90 -2.76
N TYR A 413 -32.73 -8.06 -2.10
CA TYR A 413 -32.08 -9.23 -2.64
C TYR A 413 -32.97 -10.46 -2.50
N GLU A 414 -32.93 -11.31 -3.52
CA GLU A 414 -33.59 -12.61 -3.47
C GLU A 414 -32.75 -13.61 -2.65
N PRO A 415 -33.40 -14.48 -1.85
CA PRO A 415 -32.73 -15.61 -1.22
C PRO A 415 -32.05 -16.52 -2.26
N LEU A 416 -30.86 -17.02 -1.94
CA LEU A 416 -30.10 -17.91 -2.83
C LEU A 416 -29.94 -19.29 -2.21
N ASP A 417 -30.61 -20.29 -2.76
CA ASP A 417 -30.47 -21.67 -2.32
C ASP A 417 -29.13 -22.27 -2.75
N ARG A 418 -28.46 -22.95 -1.83
CA ARG A 418 -27.13 -23.56 -2.00
C ARG A 418 -27.21 -25.05 -1.67
N PRO A 419 -27.85 -25.86 -2.53
CA PRO A 419 -28.00 -27.29 -2.28
C PRO A 419 -26.63 -27.95 -2.14
N LEU A 420 -26.43 -28.67 -1.04
CA LEU A 420 -25.15 -29.34 -0.79
C LEU A 420 -25.15 -30.76 -1.34
N LYS A 421 -24.04 -31.15 -1.97
CA LYS A 421 -23.81 -32.51 -2.47
C LYS A 421 -22.35 -32.87 -2.29
N ALA A 422 -22.06 -34.13 -1.96
CA ALA A 422 -20.70 -34.64 -1.89
C ALA A 422 -20.62 -36.05 -2.52
N THR A 423 -19.40 -36.50 -2.81
CA THR A 423 -19.14 -37.86 -3.32
C THR A 423 -19.54 -38.96 -2.34
N THR A 424 -19.55 -38.65 -1.03
CA THR A 424 -20.06 -39.55 0.01
C THR A 424 -20.86 -38.77 1.07
N PRO A 425 -21.89 -39.38 1.70
CA PRO A 425 -22.62 -38.76 2.81
C PRO A 425 -21.71 -38.38 3.98
N LYS A 426 -20.63 -39.14 4.21
CA LYS A 426 -19.63 -38.86 5.24
C LYS A 426 -18.89 -37.55 4.98
N HIS A 427 -18.46 -37.30 3.74
CA HIS A 427 -17.79 -36.04 3.38
C HIS A 427 -18.71 -34.84 3.59
N LEU A 428 -20.00 -34.98 3.24
CA LEU A 428 -21.00 -33.93 3.42
C LEU A 428 -21.23 -33.58 4.90
N ALA A 429 -21.40 -34.61 5.75
CA ALA A 429 -21.59 -34.43 7.19
C ALA A 429 -20.37 -33.77 7.85
N MET A 430 -19.15 -34.15 7.40
CA MET A 430 -17.91 -33.56 7.88
C MET A 430 -17.79 -32.08 7.49
N PHE A 431 -18.02 -31.75 6.21
CA PHE A 431 -18.03 -30.36 5.73
C PHE A 431 -19.01 -29.48 6.53
N CYS A 432 -20.26 -29.92 6.70
CA CYS A 432 -21.25 -29.17 7.48
C CYS A 432 -20.79 -28.97 8.93
N SER A 433 -20.28 -30.03 9.57
CA SER A 433 -19.77 -29.95 10.95
C SER A 433 -18.58 -28.99 11.08
N GLN A 434 -17.74 -28.89 10.06
CA GLN A 434 -16.57 -28.02 10.06
C GLN A 434 -16.95 -26.56 9.82
N MET A 435 -17.79 -26.28 8.82
CA MET A 435 -18.29 -24.93 8.54
C MET A 435 -19.06 -24.36 9.73
N ASN A 436 -19.87 -25.18 10.41
CA ASN A 436 -20.65 -24.76 11.59
C ASN A 436 -19.81 -24.52 12.86
N ARG A 437 -18.48 -24.72 12.82
CA ARG A 437 -17.60 -24.30 13.93
C ARG A 437 -17.50 -22.79 14.02
N ASP A 438 -17.61 -22.11 12.89
CA ASP A 438 -17.76 -20.67 12.85
C ASP A 438 -19.26 -20.34 13.03
N PRO A 439 -19.63 -19.59 14.08
CA PRO A 439 -21.03 -19.28 14.38
C PRO A 439 -21.71 -18.43 13.30
N ALA A 440 -20.96 -17.86 12.34
CA ALA A 440 -21.53 -17.15 11.19
C ALA A 440 -22.21 -18.08 10.18
N PHE A 441 -22.01 -19.40 10.26
CA PHE A 441 -22.56 -20.37 9.32
C PHE A 441 -23.56 -21.32 9.97
N ILE A 442 -24.62 -21.63 9.22
CA ILE A 442 -25.63 -22.64 9.58
C ILE A 442 -25.85 -23.52 8.34
N TRP A 443 -25.16 -24.65 8.30
CA TRP A 443 -25.23 -25.65 7.22
C TRP A 443 -25.86 -26.96 7.70
N ALA A 444 -26.72 -27.52 6.86
CA ALA A 444 -27.34 -28.81 7.05
C ALA A 444 -27.07 -29.70 5.83
N ALA A 445 -26.77 -30.98 6.08
CA ALA A 445 -26.53 -31.97 5.04
C ALA A 445 -27.81 -32.24 4.20
N GLU A 446 -28.98 -31.98 4.76
CA GLU A 446 -30.28 -32.04 4.11
C GLU A 446 -30.92 -30.64 4.13
N GLY A 447 -31.49 -30.20 3.00
CA GLY A 447 -32.15 -28.90 2.86
C GLY A 447 -31.47 -27.97 1.85
N LEU A 448 -32.06 -26.78 1.68
CA LEU A 448 -31.66 -25.81 0.65
C LEU A 448 -30.47 -24.92 1.03
N ASN A 449 -30.15 -24.80 2.33
CA ASN A 449 -29.04 -23.98 2.85
C ASN A 449 -29.02 -22.54 2.30
N THR A 450 -30.19 -21.93 2.28
CA THR A 450 -30.46 -20.61 1.69
C THR A 450 -29.57 -19.51 2.28
N TYR A 451 -28.82 -18.83 1.42
CA TYR A 451 -28.14 -17.59 1.75
C TYR A 451 -29.12 -16.42 1.70
N LEU A 452 -29.12 -15.63 2.77
CA LEU A 452 -29.82 -14.36 2.85
C LEU A 452 -28.79 -13.24 2.91
N PRO A 453 -28.69 -12.39 1.88
CA PRO A 453 -27.81 -11.23 1.92
C PRO A 453 -28.07 -10.34 3.15
N PRO A 454 -27.03 -9.70 3.72
CA PRO A 454 -27.18 -8.82 4.87
C PRO A 454 -28.17 -7.68 4.61
N VAL A 455 -29.27 -7.67 5.36
CA VAL A 455 -30.34 -6.67 5.18
C VAL A 455 -29.85 -5.28 5.57
N GLY A 456 -30.13 -4.29 4.73
CA GLY A 456 -29.95 -2.87 5.09
C GLY A 456 -28.54 -2.30 4.95
N GLN A 457 -27.52 -3.14 4.67
CA GLN A 457 -26.13 -2.69 4.53
C GLN A 457 -25.84 -2.06 3.17
N ASP A 458 -26.39 -2.68 2.14
CA ASP A 458 -26.15 -2.35 0.75
C ASP A 458 -27.19 -1.34 0.25
N ARG A 459 -26.74 -0.12 0.03
CA ARG A 459 -27.59 1.02 -0.31
C ARG A 459 -26.98 1.78 -1.48
N PRO A 460 -27.81 2.25 -2.43
CA PRO A 460 -27.34 3.08 -3.52
C PRO A 460 -26.83 4.42 -2.99
N ILE A 461 -25.75 4.90 -3.58
CA ILE A 461 -25.17 6.22 -3.33
C ILE A 461 -25.40 7.07 -4.58
N GLU A 462 -25.96 8.26 -4.39
CA GLU A 462 -26.04 9.31 -5.41
C GLU A 462 -25.76 10.66 -4.73
N LEU A 463 -24.50 11.11 -4.77
CA LEU A 463 -24.10 12.41 -4.24
C LEU A 463 -23.85 13.39 -5.39
N LYS A 464 -24.38 14.60 -5.23
CA LYS A 464 -24.15 15.74 -6.12
C LYS A 464 -23.47 16.88 -5.36
N GLY A 465 -22.85 17.78 -6.12
CA GLY A 465 -22.27 19.02 -5.60
C GLY A 465 -20.84 18.87 -5.05
N GLY A 466 -20.08 17.91 -5.59
CA GLY A 466 -18.69 17.67 -5.21
C GLY A 466 -18.55 16.66 -4.06
N ALA A 467 -17.85 15.55 -4.33
CA ALA A 467 -17.46 14.56 -3.33
C ALA A 467 -16.18 13.85 -3.74
N PHE A 468 -15.55 13.18 -2.77
CA PHE A 468 -14.33 12.43 -2.97
C PHE A 468 -14.61 10.93 -2.92
N VAL A 469 -13.88 10.17 -3.73
CA VAL A 469 -13.85 8.70 -3.69
C VAL A 469 -12.41 8.27 -3.42
N SER A 470 -12.20 7.55 -2.32
CA SER A 470 -10.91 6.99 -1.94
C SER A 470 -10.49 5.83 -2.87
N PRO A 471 -9.22 5.40 -2.86
CA PRO A 471 -8.77 4.20 -3.59
C PRO A 471 -9.58 2.95 -3.28
N SER A 472 -10.01 2.78 -2.02
CA SER A 472 -10.85 1.66 -1.57
C SER A 472 -12.33 1.83 -1.94
N GLY A 473 -12.66 2.87 -2.71
CA GLY A 473 -14.01 3.17 -3.20
C GLY A 473 -14.96 3.78 -2.18
N LEU A 474 -14.48 4.16 -1.00
CA LEU A 474 -15.28 4.83 0.04
C LEU A 474 -15.47 6.31 -0.25
N VAL A 475 -16.63 6.87 0.13
CA VAL A 475 -17.06 8.23 -0.22
C VAL A 475 -17.00 9.19 0.96
N TYR A 476 -16.51 10.39 0.72
CA TYR A 476 -16.45 11.45 1.72
C TYR A 476 -16.54 12.82 1.07
N ARG A 477 -16.79 13.84 1.88
CA ARG A 477 -16.83 15.24 1.46
C ARG A 477 -15.67 16.01 2.07
N HIS A 478 -15.73 17.35 2.01
CA HIS A 478 -14.66 18.18 2.57
C HIS A 478 -14.58 18.06 4.10
N THR A 479 -15.72 17.87 4.77
CA THR A 479 -15.80 17.85 6.24
C THR A 479 -16.32 16.54 6.84
N ASP A 480 -16.93 15.67 6.03
CA ASP A 480 -17.68 14.50 6.49
C ASP A 480 -17.21 13.23 5.78
N ILE A 481 -17.11 12.08 6.47
CA ILE A 481 -16.91 10.75 5.87
C ILE A 481 -18.22 9.95 5.93
N CYS A 482 -18.60 9.28 4.84
CA CYS A 482 -19.85 8.52 4.76
C CYS A 482 -19.61 7.08 5.22
N VAL A 483 -19.93 6.78 6.48
CA VAL A 483 -19.61 5.50 7.12
C VAL A 483 -20.79 4.54 7.04
N GLY A 484 -21.90 4.89 7.70
CA GLY A 484 -23.01 3.96 7.96
C GLY A 484 -22.94 3.32 9.35
N THR A 485 -23.86 2.40 9.61
CA THR A 485 -24.12 1.87 10.97
C THR A 485 -23.49 0.52 11.27
N THR A 486 -22.93 -0.17 10.27
CA THR A 486 -22.52 -1.58 10.40
C THR A 486 -21.03 -1.72 10.67
N ASP A 487 -20.62 -2.83 11.28
CA ASP A 487 -19.21 -3.05 11.62
C ASP A 487 -18.31 -3.16 10.39
N ILE A 488 -18.77 -3.81 9.30
CA ILE A 488 -17.98 -3.90 8.06
C ILE A 488 -17.67 -2.52 7.47
N GLN A 489 -18.60 -1.58 7.57
CA GLN A 489 -18.41 -0.20 7.13
C GLN A 489 -17.44 0.58 8.03
N LYS A 490 -17.56 0.41 9.34
CA LYS A 490 -16.61 1.00 10.31
C LYS A 490 -15.20 0.44 10.11
N SER A 491 -15.08 -0.86 9.85
CA SER A 491 -13.80 -1.53 9.57
C SER A 491 -13.18 -1.04 8.26
N ALA A 492 -13.97 -0.95 7.17
CA ALA A 492 -13.47 -0.45 5.90
C ALA A 492 -12.87 0.96 6.00
N TRP A 493 -13.48 1.85 6.78
CA TRP A 493 -12.92 3.18 7.06
C TRP A 493 -11.71 3.16 7.98
N SER A 494 -11.64 2.21 8.90
CA SER A 494 -10.50 2.05 9.82
C SER A 494 -9.25 1.56 9.08
N ASP A 495 -9.43 0.72 8.06
CA ASP A 495 -8.37 0.19 7.21
C ASP A 495 -7.98 1.17 6.07
N ASN A 496 -8.82 2.18 5.79
CA ASN A 496 -8.59 3.15 4.74
C ASN A 496 -7.50 4.17 5.13
N LYS A 497 -6.50 4.33 4.25
CA LYS A 497 -5.44 5.33 4.42
C LYS A 497 -5.83 6.64 3.73
N LEU A 498 -6.49 7.54 4.47
CA LEU A 498 -6.85 8.86 3.95
C LEU A 498 -5.81 9.92 4.34
N SER A 499 -5.32 10.68 3.35
CA SER A 499 -4.55 11.90 3.58
C SER A 499 -5.21 13.09 2.85
N HIS A 500 -5.24 14.25 3.50
CA HIS A 500 -5.77 15.48 2.92
C HIS A 500 -4.88 16.05 1.81
N LEU A 501 -3.65 15.53 1.65
CA LEU A 501 -2.69 15.91 0.61
C LEU A 501 -2.65 14.93 -0.57
N MET A 502 -3.54 13.95 -0.60
CA MET A 502 -3.65 13.06 -1.75
C MET A 502 -4.05 13.86 -2.98
N ALA A 503 -3.25 13.75 -4.04
CA ALA A 503 -3.59 14.32 -5.34
C ALA A 503 -4.91 13.70 -5.82
N SER A 504 -5.78 14.53 -6.39
CA SER A 504 -7.11 14.12 -6.79
C SER A 504 -7.25 14.17 -8.30
N PHE A 505 -7.70 13.07 -8.91
CA PHE A 505 -8.21 13.12 -10.27
C PHE A 505 -9.52 13.92 -10.29
N GLY A 506 -9.58 14.95 -11.13
CA GLY A 506 -10.81 15.70 -11.38
C GLY A 506 -11.65 15.02 -12.46
N VAL A 507 -12.85 14.57 -12.11
CA VAL A 507 -13.79 13.94 -13.05
C VAL A 507 -15.21 14.47 -12.87
N ASP A 508 -16.04 14.40 -13.91
CA ASP A 508 -17.43 14.86 -13.79
C ASP A 508 -18.27 13.88 -12.95
N SER A 509 -18.05 12.58 -13.14
CA SER A 509 -18.76 11.52 -12.41
C SER A 509 -17.83 10.37 -12.05
N MET A 510 -17.97 9.84 -10.83
CA MET A 510 -17.17 8.72 -10.32
C MET A 510 -18.06 7.64 -9.68
N MET A 511 -17.74 6.37 -9.93
CA MET A 511 -18.37 5.24 -9.28
C MET A 511 -17.72 4.96 -7.92
N SER A 512 -18.55 4.68 -6.92
CA SER A 512 -18.14 4.26 -5.59
C SER A 512 -18.59 2.82 -5.34
N PHE A 513 -17.62 1.92 -5.32
CA PHE A 513 -17.79 0.53 -4.93
C PHE A 513 -16.60 0.15 -4.07
N HIS A 514 -16.85 -0.51 -2.94
CA HIS A 514 -15.76 -0.96 -2.09
C HIS A 514 -14.79 -1.84 -2.88
N LEU A 515 -13.51 -1.52 -2.81
CA LEU A 515 -12.43 -2.20 -3.50
C LEU A 515 -11.38 -2.64 -2.50
N GLU A 516 -11.35 -3.94 -2.20
CA GLU A 516 -10.38 -4.51 -1.28
C GLU A 516 -9.02 -4.66 -1.96
N SER A 517 -7.94 -4.36 -1.22
CA SER A 517 -6.57 -4.49 -1.73
C SER A 517 -6.24 -5.91 -2.21
N ALA A 518 -6.83 -6.93 -1.60
CA ALA A 518 -6.65 -8.33 -2.00
C ALA A 518 -7.16 -8.61 -3.42
N TRP A 519 -8.18 -7.89 -3.89
CA TRP A 519 -8.77 -8.11 -5.22
C TRP A 519 -7.89 -7.51 -6.32
N LEU A 520 -7.12 -6.45 -6.02
CA LEU A 520 -6.21 -5.82 -6.98
C LEU A 520 -5.05 -6.71 -7.42
N GLU A 521 -4.72 -7.73 -6.62
CA GLU A 521 -3.72 -8.74 -6.95
C GLU A 521 -4.34 -10.02 -7.55
N GLN A 522 -5.67 -10.10 -7.63
CA GLN A 522 -6.40 -11.30 -8.05
C GLN A 522 -7.50 -10.95 -9.08
N PRO A 523 -7.19 -11.02 -10.39
CA PRO A 523 -8.12 -10.65 -11.45
C PRO A 523 -9.49 -11.34 -11.39
N ALA A 524 -9.53 -12.60 -10.95
CA ALA A 524 -10.77 -13.34 -10.77
C ALA A 524 -11.68 -12.71 -9.70
N LEU A 525 -11.12 -12.35 -8.54
CA LEU A 525 -11.88 -11.71 -7.45
C LEU A 525 -12.25 -10.27 -7.80
N PHE A 526 -11.34 -9.51 -8.43
CA PHE A 526 -11.64 -8.18 -8.95
C PHE A 526 -12.85 -8.21 -9.90
N THR A 527 -12.87 -9.16 -10.82
CA THR A 527 -13.98 -9.31 -11.78
C THR A 527 -15.28 -9.63 -11.07
N LEU A 528 -15.25 -10.61 -10.15
CA LEU A 528 -16.44 -11.14 -9.50
C LEU A 528 -17.06 -10.15 -8.50
N HIS A 529 -16.24 -9.50 -7.67
CA HIS A 529 -16.72 -8.67 -6.57
C HIS A 529 -16.81 -7.17 -6.90
N TYR A 530 -15.90 -6.64 -7.72
CA TYR A 530 -15.86 -5.23 -8.06
C TYR A 530 -16.46 -4.95 -9.45
N LEU A 531 -15.92 -5.59 -10.49
CA LEU A 531 -16.29 -5.29 -11.88
C LEU A 531 -17.75 -5.64 -12.18
N SER A 532 -18.30 -6.69 -11.57
CA SER A 532 -19.72 -7.06 -11.67
C SER A 532 -20.65 -5.91 -11.29
N LYS A 533 -20.32 -5.14 -10.25
CA LYS A 533 -21.09 -3.99 -9.77
C LYS A 533 -20.82 -2.75 -10.63
N VAL A 534 -19.57 -2.54 -11.05
CA VAL A 534 -19.20 -1.47 -11.99
C VAL A 534 -19.97 -1.62 -13.31
N ILE A 535 -20.05 -2.83 -13.87
CA ILE A 535 -20.78 -3.08 -15.14
C ILE A 535 -22.28 -2.83 -14.96
N GLN A 536 -22.87 -3.24 -13.84
CA GLN A 536 -24.28 -2.91 -13.52
C GLN A 536 -24.50 -1.40 -13.50
N GLN A 537 -23.63 -0.66 -12.83
CA GLN A 537 -23.72 0.80 -12.75
C GLN A 537 -23.44 1.47 -14.10
N ASN A 538 -22.55 0.90 -14.92
CA ASN A 538 -22.23 1.40 -16.25
C ASN A 538 -23.45 1.36 -17.19
N LYS A 539 -24.37 0.40 -17.04
CA LYS A 539 -25.65 0.37 -17.77
C LYS A 539 -26.53 1.59 -17.46
N VAL A 540 -26.42 2.16 -16.26
CA VAL A 540 -27.22 3.32 -15.80
C VAL A 540 -26.48 4.64 -16.03
N THR A 541 -25.17 4.67 -15.76
CA THR A 541 -24.31 5.85 -15.83
C THR A 541 -23.03 5.54 -16.63
N PRO A 542 -23.11 5.45 -17.97
CA PRO A 542 -22.03 4.95 -18.83
C PRO A 542 -20.78 5.86 -18.91
N ASN A 543 -20.89 7.10 -18.43
CA ASN A 543 -19.78 8.06 -18.44
C ASN A 543 -19.08 8.21 -17.08
N ALA A 544 -19.51 7.44 -16.06
CA ALA A 544 -18.89 7.51 -14.75
C ALA A 544 -17.53 6.78 -14.75
N SER A 545 -16.52 7.42 -14.18
CA SER A 545 -15.20 6.84 -13.96
C SER A 545 -15.22 5.75 -12.89
N PHE A 546 -14.24 4.86 -12.89
CA PHE A 546 -14.05 3.85 -11.85
C PHE A 546 -12.57 3.46 -11.76
N TRP A 547 -12.18 2.79 -10.67
CA TRP A 547 -10.78 2.45 -10.38
C TRP A 547 -10.33 1.18 -11.10
N CYS A 548 -9.09 1.20 -11.60
CA CYS A 548 -8.36 0.00 -11.99
C CYS A 548 -6.86 0.21 -11.85
N LYS A 549 -6.15 -0.78 -11.31
CA LYS A 549 -4.69 -0.81 -11.32
C LYS A 549 -4.22 -1.33 -12.68
N LYS A 550 -3.28 -0.67 -13.34
CA LYS A 550 -2.73 -1.12 -14.65
C LYS A 550 -1.79 -2.32 -14.48
N THR A 551 -2.37 -3.49 -14.26
CA THR A 551 -1.66 -4.77 -14.39
C THR A 551 -2.21 -5.53 -15.59
N ASN A 552 -1.37 -6.37 -16.21
CA ASN A 552 -1.78 -7.16 -17.37
C ASN A 552 -3.00 -8.04 -17.05
N GLY A 553 -3.05 -8.65 -15.87
CA GLY A 553 -4.17 -9.50 -15.44
C GLY A 553 -5.49 -8.73 -15.27
N LEU A 554 -5.48 -7.56 -14.63
CA LEU A 554 -6.70 -6.76 -14.45
C LEU A 554 -7.18 -6.15 -15.77
N LEU A 555 -6.27 -5.67 -16.62
CA LEU A 555 -6.63 -5.18 -17.94
C LEU A 555 -7.19 -6.30 -18.82
N ALA A 556 -6.62 -7.51 -18.77
CA ALA A 556 -7.16 -8.68 -19.46
C ALA A 556 -8.59 -9.01 -19.01
N ALA A 557 -8.88 -8.92 -17.70
CA ALA A 557 -10.22 -9.08 -17.16
C ALA A 557 -11.20 -8.00 -17.67
N ILE A 558 -10.79 -6.73 -17.71
CA ILE A 558 -11.61 -5.64 -18.27
C ILE A 558 -11.92 -5.86 -19.76
N HIS A 559 -10.95 -6.38 -20.52
CA HIS A 559 -11.09 -6.67 -21.93
C HIS A 559 -12.02 -7.86 -22.24
N LEU A 560 -12.47 -8.62 -21.23
CA LEU A 560 -13.52 -9.62 -21.42
C LEU A 560 -14.88 -9.00 -21.74
N PHE A 561 -15.10 -7.71 -21.49
CA PHE A 561 -16.42 -7.08 -21.56
C PHE A 561 -16.52 -6.03 -22.67
N LYS A 562 -17.73 -5.86 -23.21
CA LYS A 562 -18.08 -4.74 -24.08
C LYS A 562 -18.39 -3.53 -23.22
N TRP A 563 -17.79 -2.41 -23.58
CA TRP A 563 -18.05 -1.13 -22.94
C TRP A 563 -18.83 -0.27 -23.94
N GLU A 564 -20.11 -0.02 -23.64
CA GLU A 564 -21.05 0.51 -24.64
C GLU A 564 -20.70 1.91 -25.16
N LYS A 565 -19.86 2.69 -24.47
CA LYS A 565 -19.31 3.96 -24.94
C LYS A 565 -17.93 4.18 -24.33
N ALA A 566 -16.97 4.60 -25.14
CA ALA A 566 -15.53 4.69 -24.82
C ALA A 566 -15.14 5.78 -23.79
N GLN A 567 -16.01 6.20 -22.87
CA GLN A 567 -15.79 7.42 -22.05
C GLN A 567 -16.11 7.31 -20.56
N GLY A 568 -16.32 6.11 -19.99
CA GLY A 568 -16.08 5.91 -18.56
C GLY A 568 -14.57 5.90 -18.32
N ARG A 569 -13.98 7.04 -17.93
CA ARG A 569 -12.51 7.16 -17.85
C ARG A 569 -12.00 6.22 -16.76
N LEU A 570 -11.39 5.11 -17.18
CA LEU A 570 -10.68 4.18 -16.31
C LEU A 570 -9.60 4.97 -15.55
N LEU A 571 -9.79 5.17 -14.25
CA LEU A 571 -8.82 5.89 -13.43
C LEU A 571 -7.78 4.93 -12.91
N GLU A 572 -6.51 5.36 -13.00
CA GLU A 572 -5.40 4.59 -12.44
C GLU A 572 -5.53 4.53 -10.92
N TYR A 573 -5.64 3.31 -10.40
CA TYR A 573 -5.57 3.06 -8.98
C TYR A 573 -4.16 3.34 -8.45
N SER A 574 -4.07 4.11 -7.38
CA SER A 574 -2.88 4.20 -6.53
C SER A 574 -3.32 4.41 -5.08
N GLU A 575 -2.59 3.84 -4.12
CA GLU A 575 -2.86 4.08 -2.69
C GLU A 575 -2.67 5.55 -2.29
N GLN A 576 -2.01 6.36 -3.13
CA GLN A 576 -1.66 7.75 -2.85
C GLN A 576 -2.56 8.78 -3.56
N THR A 577 -3.49 8.33 -4.41
CA THR A 577 -4.38 9.23 -5.18
C THR A 577 -5.83 9.07 -4.74
N GLN A 578 -6.65 10.07 -5.00
CA GLN A 578 -8.10 10.01 -4.80
C GLN A 578 -8.81 10.52 -6.05
N ALA A 579 -10.13 10.37 -6.13
CA ALA A 579 -10.93 11.03 -7.16
C ALA A 579 -11.78 12.12 -6.50
N PHE A 580 -11.87 13.28 -7.13
CA PHE A 580 -12.86 14.30 -6.82
C PHE A 580 -13.84 14.39 -7.99
N ALA A 581 -15.13 14.25 -7.69
CA ALA A 581 -16.18 14.21 -8.70
C ALA A 581 -17.35 15.13 -8.36
N GLN A 582 -17.93 15.76 -9.38
CA GLN A 582 -19.16 16.55 -9.22
C GLN A 582 -20.34 15.67 -8.82
N THR A 583 -20.39 14.47 -9.40
CA THR A 583 -21.37 13.43 -9.09
C THR A 583 -20.68 12.13 -8.68
N VAL A 584 -21.09 11.54 -7.57
CA VAL A 584 -20.66 10.20 -7.15
C VAL A 584 -21.86 9.28 -7.15
N VAL A 585 -21.76 8.17 -7.87
CA VAL A 585 -22.80 7.14 -7.96
C VAL A 585 -22.25 5.79 -7.52
N GLY A 586 -23.07 4.87 -7.04
CA GLY A 586 -22.62 3.51 -6.72
C GLY A 586 -23.33 2.94 -5.51
N ARG A 587 -22.60 2.25 -4.62
CA ARG A 587 -23.18 1.53 -3.49
C ARG A 587 -22.31 1.67 -2.23
N SER A 588 -22.95 1.69 -1.06
CA SER A 588 -22.25 1.65 0.22
C SER A 588 -21.42 0.37 0.38
N CYS A 589 -20.35 0.44 1.18
CA CYS A 589 -19.61 -0.76 1.57
C CYS A 589 -20.57 -1.76 2.26
N HIS A 590 -20.53 -3.03 1.84
CA HIS A 590 -21.46 -4.06 2.29
C HIS A 590 -20.83 -5.45 2.24
N GLY A 591 -21.32 -6.37 3.07
CA GLY A 591 -20.87 -7.77 3.10
C GLY A 591 -21.58 -8.71 2.12
N THR A 592 -22.37 -8.19 1.18
CA THR A 592 -23.12 -9.02 0.22
C THR A 592 -22.17 -9.80 -0.70
N ARG A 593 -22.32 -11.13 -0.71
CA ARG A 593 -21.60 -12.02 -1.63
C ARG A 593 -22.20 -11.94 -3.04
N PRO A 594 -21.50 -12.40 -4.09
CA PRO A 594 -22.02 -12.40 -5.45
C PRO A 594 -23.38 -13.11 -5.53
N VAL A 595 -24.38 -12.43 -6.11
CA VAL A 595 -25.72 -12.97 -6.33
C VAL A 595 -25.96 -13.27 -7.81
N LYS A 596 -27.07 -13.93 -8.14
CA LYS A 596 -27.42 -14.28 -9.52
C LYS A 596 -27.36 -13.07 -10.48
N ALA A 597 -27.91 -11.93 -10.06
CA ALA A 597 -27.89 -10.69 -10.84
C ALA A 597 -26.47 -10.20 -11.19
N ASP A 598 -25.49 -10.45 -10.32
CA ASP A 598 -24.09 -10.11 -10.57
C ASP A 598 -23.51 -10.98 -11.69
N ILE A 599 -23.77 -12.29 -11.61
CA ILE A 599 -23.28 -13.27 -12.60
C ILE A 599 -23.95 -13.07 -13.96
N ASP A 600 -25.26 -12.89 -13.97
CA ASP A 600 -26.02 -12.62 -15.19
C ASP A 600 -25.48 -11.35 -15.87
N THR A 601 -25.23 -10.28 -15.11
CA THR A 601 -24.68 -9.04 -15.65
C THR A 601 -23.29 -9.24 -16.27
N LEU A 602 -22.41 -10.00 -15.62
CA LEU A 602 -21.10 -10.33 -16.19
C LEU A 602 -21.25 -11.08 -17.52
N ARG A 603 -22.07 -12.15 -17.55
CA ARG A 603 -22.29 -12.97 -18.75
C ARG A 603 -22.90 -12.18 -19.90
N GLU A 604 -23.87 -11.32 -19.63
CA GLU A 604 -24.51 -10.43 -20.62
C GLU A 604 -23.52 -9.43 -21.22
N ALA A 605 -22.58 -8.92 -20.41
CA ALA A 605 -21.66 -7.87 -20.83
C ALA A 605 -20.43 -8.39 -21.62
N MET A 606 -20.25 -9.70 -21.78
CA MET A 606 -19.05 -10.26 -22.41
C MET A 606 -18.84 -9.80 -23.87
N ASN A 607 -17.58 -9.50 -24.23
CA ASN A 607 -17.13 -9.19 -25.57
C ASN A 607 -16.94 -10.45 -26.41
N GLY A 608 -18.07 -11.04 -26.79
CA GLY A 608 -18.20 -12.31 -27.50
C GLY A 608 -19.61 -12.85 -27.27
N LYS A 609 -19.88 -14.11 -27.63
CA LYS A 609 -21.07 -14.82 -27.13
C LYS A 609 -20.60 -15.75 -26.02
N TRP A 610 -20.96 -15.46 -24.77
CA TRP A 610 -20.94 -16.48 -23.72
C TRP A 610 -21.83 -17.65 -24.19
N ASN A 611 -21.36 -18.89 -24.03
CA ASN A 611 -22.12 -20.06 -24.43
C ASN A 611 -22.96 -20.55 -23.24
N PRO A 612 -24.28 -20.29 -23.22
CA PRO A 612 -25.14 -20.73 -22.13
C PRO A 612 -25.41 -22.23 -22.14
N SER A 613 -25.22 -22.90 -23.29
CA SER A 613 -25.73 -24.24 -23.54
C SER A 613 -24.67 -25.31 -23.31
N ILE A 614 -25.06 -26.32 -22.54
CA ILE A 614 -24.39 -27.62 -22.50
C ILE A 614 -24.91 -28.40 -23.71
N ASP A 615 -24.03 -28.75 -24.64
CA ASP A 615 -24.42 -29.68 -25.71
C ASP A 615 -24.56 -31.09 -25.12
N SER A 616 -25.79 -31.61 -25.11
CA SER A 616 -26.09 -32.95 -24.60
C SER A 616 -25.35 -34.08 -25.30
N GLY A 617 -24.79 -33.84 -26.50
CA GLY A 617 -23.98 -34.81 -27.26
C GLY A 617 -22.48 -34.75 -27.01
N ALA A 618 -21.95 -33.68 -26.39
CA ALA A 618 -20.51 -33.47 -26.21
C ALA A 618 -20.14 -33.46 -24.72
N ASP A 619 -19.60 -34.56 -24.20
CA ASP A 619 -19.25 -34.69 -22.78
C ASP A 619 -17.86 -34.12 -22.44
N ILE A 620 -17.72 -32.78 -22.53
CA ILE A 620 -16.46 -32.06 -22.35
C ILE A 620 -16.16 -31.84 -20.86
N THR A 621 -15.15 -32.55 -20.34
CA THR A 621 -14.65 -32.40 -18.97
C THR A 621 -13.42 -31.49 -18.94
N VAL A 622 -13.48 -30.41 -18.18
CA VAL A 622 -12.33 -29.52 -17.93
C VAL A 622 -11.65 -29.93 -16.62
N ILE A 623 -10.36 -30.23 -16.66
CA ILE A 623 -9.57 -30.54 -15.45
C ILE A 623 -8.57 -29.40 -15.22
N VAL A 624 -8.67 -28.76 -14.06
CA VAL A 624 -7.79 -27.66 -13.66
C VAL A 624 -6.54 -28.25 -13.01
N GLN A 625 -5.41 -28.05 -13.66
CA GLN A 625 -4.10 -28.49 -13.21
C GLN A 625 -3.46 -27.43 -12.31
N ASP A 626 -2.80 -27.86 -11.24
CA ASP A 626 -2.05 -27.01 -10.32
C ASP A 626 -0.71 -27.66 -9.91
N THR A 627 0.14 -26.91 -9.20
CA THR A 627 1.49 -27.35 -8.84
C THR A 627 1.52 -28.41 -7.73
N TYR A 628 0.46 -28.53 -6.92
CA TYR A 628 0.48 -29.25 -5.65
C TYR A 628 -0.46 -30.45 -5.62
N HIS A 629 -1.76 -30.23 -5.79
CA HIS A 629 -2.80 -31.23 -5.69
C HIS A 629 -3.11 -31.82 -7.06
N MET A 630 -3.62 -31.00 -7.98
CA MET A 630 -3.95 -31.42 -9.34
C MET A 630 -2.71 -31.40 -10.24
N ASN A 631 -1.66 -32.13 -9.86
CA ASN A 631 -0.42 -32.21 -10.67
C ASN A 631 -0.62 -33.02 -11.96
N GLY A 632 0.35 -32.94 -12.87
CA GLY A 632 0.27 -33.56 -14.20
C GLY A 632 -0.01 -35.06 -14.19
N ASP A 633 0.60 -35.83 -13.27
CA ASP A 633 0.34 -37.27 -13.14
C ASP A 633 -1.11 -37.54 -12.72
N LEU A 634 -1.64 -36.83 -11.72
CA LEU A 634 -3.04 -37.02 -11.33
C LEU A 634 -4.00 -36.59 -12.45
N VAL A 635 -3.75 -35.44 -13.10
CA VAL A 635 -4.58 -34.96 -14.22
C VAL A 635 -4.60 -35.95 -15.37
N GLU A 636 -3.48 -36.55 -15.74
CA GLU A 636 -3.43 -37.57 -16.79
C GLU A 636 -4.26 -38.81 -16.40
N ARG A 637 -4.14 -39.27 -15.15
CA ARG A 637 -4.92 -40.42 -14.64
C ARG A 637 -6.42 -40.13 -14.65
N LEU A 638 -6.83 -38.94 -14.22
CA LEU A 638 -8.24 -38.55 -14.22
C LEU A 638 -8.80 -38.39 -15.63
N SER A 639 -7.99 -37.89 -16.57
CA SER A 639 -8.38 -37.67 -17.97
C SER A 639 -8.82 -38.97 -18.67
N LYS A 640 -8.28 -40.13 -18.25
CA LYS A 640 -8.61 -41.46 -18.79
C LYS A 640 -10.04 -41.91 -18.46
N ASN A 641 -10.71 -41.27 -17.49
CA ASN A 641 -12.09 -41.59 -17.11
C ASN A 641 -13.14 -40.90 -17.99
N PHE A 642 -12.73 -40.02 -18.91
CA PHE A 642 -13.65 -39.20 -19.71
C PHE A 642 -13.31 -39.28 -21.20
N THR A 643 -14.33 -39.19 -22.04
CA THR A 643 -14.21 -39.33 -23.51
C THR A 643 -13.67 -38.07 -24.18
N ALA A 644 -13.94 -36.89 -23.62
CA ALA A 644 -13.44 -35.61 -24.11
C ALA A 644 -12.96 -34.76 -22.93
N THR A 645 -11.65 -34.57 -22.82
CA THR A 645 -11.03 -33.86 -21.70
C THR A 645 -10.24 -32.65 -22.20
N LYS A 646 -10.40 -31.49 -21.54
CA LYS A 646 -9.56 -30.31 -21.70
C LYS A 646 -8.82 -30.07 -20.40
N THR A 647 -7.52 -29.82 -20.48
CA THR A 647 -6.72 -29.45 -19.30
C THR A 647 -6.39 -27.96 -19.36
N ILE A 648 -6.59 -27.26 -18.24
CA ILE A 648 -6.20 -25.86 -18.09
C ILE A 648 -5.27 -25.74 -16.88
N TRP A 649 -4.17 -25.01 -17.03
CA TRP A 649 -3.31 -24.67 -15.89
C TRP A 649 -3.94 -23.56 -15.06
N CYS A 650 -3.84 -23.67 -13.73
CA CYS A 650 -4.29 -22.64 -12.80
C CYS A 650 -3.54 -21.31 -13.06
N THR A 651 -4.25 -20.34 -13.65
CA THR A 651 -3.73 -19.03 -14.09
C THR A 651 -4.72 -17.91 -13.74
N ASP A 652 -4.24 -16.67 -13.74
CA ASP A 652 -5.06 -15.46 -13.63
C ASP A 652 -5.54 -14.91 -14.98
N ASP A 653 -5.20 -15.55 -16.11
CA ASP A 653 -5.62 -15.12 -17.44
C ASP A 653 -7.10 -15.43 -17.72
N ALA A 654 -7.92 -14.39 -17.65
CA ALA A 654 -9.34 -14.41 -17.87
C ALA A 654 -9.75 -14.99 -19.25
N LYS A 655 -8.93 -14.81 -20.30
CA LYS A 655 -9.23 -15.30 -21.66
C LYS A 655 -9.05 -16.81 -21.77
N VAL A 656 -7.99 -17.35 -21.14
CA VAL A 656 -7.74 -18.80 -21.11
C VAL A 656 -8.90 -19.51 -20.42
N TRP A 657 -9.38 -18.97 -19.31
CA TRP A 657 -10.57 -19.49 -18.62
C TRP A 657 -11.84 -19.41 -19.47
N ALA A 658 -12.09 -18.28 -20.13
CA ALA A 658 -13.26 -18.12 -21.00
C ALA A 658 -13.27 -19.13 -22.16
N GLN A 659 -12.10 -19.41 -22.75
CA GLN A 659 -11.96 -20.40 -23.81
C GLN A 659 -12.10 -21.84 -23.30
N ALA A 660 -11.46 -22.17 -22.18
CA ALA A 660 -11.48 -23.52 -21.62
C ALA A 660 -12.88 -23.94 -21.16
N LEU A 661 -13.59 -23.02 -20.50
CA LEU A 661 -14.92 -23.28 -19.94
C LEU A 661 -16.05 -23.18 -20.97
N SER A 662 -15.78 -22.64 -22.17
CA SER A 662 -16.79 -22.55 -23.23
C SER A 662 -17.29 -23.96 -23.62
N GLY A 663 -18.59 -24.20 -23.39
CA GLY A 663 -19.25 -25.48 -23.66
C GLY A 663 -18.89 -26.61 -22.69
N ALA A 664 -18.22 -26.32 -21.57
CA ALA A 664 -17.84 -27.34 -20.59
C ALA A 664 -19.09 -27.97 -19.92
N THR A 665 -19.14 -29.30 -19.87
CA THR A 665 -20.22 -30.05 -19.18
C THR A 665 -19.83 -30.38 -17.75
N ARG A 666 -18.52 -30.56 -17.50
CA ARG A 666 -17.94 -30.85 -16.19
C ARG A 666 -16.67 -30.06 -15.95
N VAL A 667 -16.41 -29.70 -14.69
CA VAL A 667 -15.13 -29.12 -14.26
C VAL A 667 -14.65 -29.83 -13.00
N ILE A 668 -13.37 -30.19 -12.95
CA ILE A 668 -12.70 -30.76 -11.77
C ILE A 668 -11.57 -29.81 -11.37
N LEU A 669 -11.58 -29.35 -10.11
CA LEU A 669 -10.55 -28.46 -9.59
C LEU A 669 -10.32 -28.64 -8.09
N SER A 670 -9.13 -28.24 -7.64
CA SER A 670 -8.85 -27.98 -6.23
C SER A 670 -9.08 -26.51 -5.89
N SER A 671 -9.58 -26.24 -4.69
CA SER A 671 -9.77 -24.88 -4.16
C SER A 671 -8.93 -24.59 -2.91
N SER A 672 -7.95 -25.44 -2.58
CA SER A 672 -7.09 -25.25 -1.40
C SER A 672 -6.32 -23.92 -1.45
N VAL A 673 -6.53 -23.08 -0.44
CA VAL A 673 -5.98 -21.72 -0.39
C VAL A 673 -4.51 -21.72 0.03
N LYS A 674 -4.05 -22.67 0.86
CA LYS A 674 -2.64 -22.69 1.29
C LYS A 674 -1.65 -23.04 0.18
N ASN A 675 -2.12 -23.76 -0.84
CA ASN A 675 -1.26 -24.30 -1.89
C ASN A 675 -1.54 -23.66 -3.26
N ILE A 676 -2.67 -23.00 -3.48
CA ILE A 676 -3.01 -22.42 -4.78
C ILE A 676 -2.81 -20.90 -4.75
N LYS A 677 -1.85 -20.39 -5.54
CA LYS A 677 -1.53 -18.96 -5.63
C LYS A 677 -2.66 -18.10 -6.24
N HIS A 678 -3.49 -18.68 -7.10
CA HIS A 678 -4.58 -17.98 -7.80
C HIS A 678 -5.94 -18.53 -7.38
N GLN A 679 -6.90 -17.67 -7.06
CA GLN A 679 -8.28 -18.08 -6.73
C GLN A 679 -9.09 -18.43 -7.98
N SER A 680 -8.61 -19.42 -8.73
CA SER A 680 -9.15 -19.86 -10.02
C SER A 680 -10.60 -20.34 -9.98
N TRP A 681 -11.09 -20.79 -8.82
CA TRP A 681 -12.50 -21.12 -8.62
C TRP A 681 -13.41 -19.93 -8.97
N ALA A 682 -12.94 -18.71 -8.79
CA ALA A 682 -13.72 -17.50 -9.06
C ALA A 682 -13.93 -17.26 -10.56
N TRP A 683 -13.25 -17.95 -11.47
CA TRP A 683 -13.53 -17.89 -12.92
C TRP A 683 -14.69 -18.80 -13.35
N LEU A 684 -15.16 -19.71 -12.49
CA LEU A 684 -16.18 -20.69 -12.86
C LEU A 684 -17.55 -20.09 -13.18
N TRP A 685 -17.79 -18.81 -12.90
CA TRP A 685 -18.98 -18.12 -13.42
C TRP A 685 -19.06 -18.12 -14.96
N LEU A 686 -17.94 -18.29 -15.65
CA LEU A 686 -17.86 -18.42 -17.11
C LEU A 686 -18.44 -19.76 -17.62
N ALA A 687 -18.53 -20.78 -16.76
CA ALA A 687 -19.06 -22.08 -17.16
C ALA A 687 -20.57 -22.00 -17.56
N PRO A 688 -21.04 -22.84 -18.48
CA PRO A 688 -22.46 -22.92 -18.84
C PRO A 688 -23.36 -23.24 -17.64
N VAL A 689 -24.61 -22.79 -17.69
CA VAL A 689 -25.61 -23.15 -16.66
C VAL A 689 -25.84 -24.66 -16.69
N GLY A 690 -25.88 -25.28 -15.51
CA GLY A 690 -25.98 -26.73 -15.32
C GLY A 690 -24.64 -27.48 -15.35
N CYS A 691 -23.50 -26.77 -15.54
CA CYS A 691 -22.19 -27.42 -15.57
C CYS A 691 -21.90 -28.09 -14.22
N LYS A 692 -21.43 -29.34 -14.24
CA LYS A 692 -21.16 -30.13 -13.02
C LYS A 692 -19.76 -29.85 -12.51
N ILE A 693 -19.66 -29.33 -11.30
CA ILE A 693 -18.39 -28.97 -10.67
C ILE A 693 -18.04 -30.00 -9.60
N LEU A 694 -16.87 -30.61 -9.70
CA LEU A 694 -16.28 -31.42 -8.65
C LEU A 694 -15.16 -30.62 -7.97
N GLU A 695 -15.43 -30.16 -6.75
CA GLU A 695 -14.48 -29.43 -5.95
C GLU A 695 -13.72 -30.38 -5.02
N LEU A 696 -12.39 -30.34 -5.10
CA LEU A 696 -11.51 -31.02 -4.16
C LEU A 696 -11.12 -30.06 -3.04
N GLN A 697 -11.44 -30.42 -1.80
CA GLN A 697 -11.03 -29.67 -0.61
C GLN A 697 -10.28 -30.55 0.38
N GLU A 698 -9.18 -30.02 0.93
CA GLU A 698 -8.56 -30.65 2.09
C GLU A 698 -9.44 -30.44 3.33
N GLU A 699 -9.68 -31.50 4.11
CA GLU A 699 -10.58 -31.46 5.28
C GLU A 699 -10.20 -30.43 6.36
N ARG A 700 -8.96 -29.92 6.37
CA ARG A 700 -8.48 -28.92 7.35
C ARG A 700 -8.68 -27.48 6.89
N GLU A 701 -9.15 -27.29 5.65
CA GLU A 701 -9.34 -25.98 5.00
C GLU A 701 -10.71 -25.91 4.32
N PRO A 702 -11.82 -26.12 5.07
CA PRO A 702 -13.15 -26.04 4.49
C PRO A 702 -13.43 -24.61 4.00
N SER A 703 -14.06 -24.49 2.84
CA SER A 703 -14.52 -23.21 2.29
C SER A 703 -15.91 -23.36 1.65
N ASP A 704 -16.76 -22.35 1.77
CA ASP A 704 -18.06 -22.32 1.10
C ASP A 704 -18.09 -21.38 -0.13
N SER A 705 -16.96 -20.81 -0.53
CA SER A 705 -16.90 -19.82 -1.61
C SER A 705 -17.34 -20.38 -2.95
N LEU A 706 -16.92 -21.59 -3.30
CA LEU A 706 -17.28 -22.18 -4.58
C LEU A 706 -18.72 -22.72 -4.60
N VAL A 707 -19.23 -23.31 -3.51
CA VAL A 707 -20.65 -23.71 -3.47
C VAL A 707 -21.57 -22.48 -3.57
N HIS A 708 -21.17 -21.35 -2.97
CA HIS A 708 -21.87 -20.09 -3.10
C HIS A 708 -21.86 -19.57 -4.54
N LEU A 709 -20.68 -19.53 -5.18
CA LEU A 709 -20.57 -19.11 -6.57
C LEU A 709 -21.35 -20.03 -7.52
N ALA A 710 -21.27 -21.34 -7.30
CA ALA A 710 -21.98 -22.33 -8.10
C ALA A 710 -23.49 -22.10 -8.06
N ALA A 711 -24.06 -21.86 -6.87
CA ALA A 711 -25.46 -21.50 -6.73
C ALA A 711 -25.79 -20.20 -7.50
N ALA A 712 -25.02 -19.13 -7.31
CA ALA A 712 -25.24 -17.84 -7.98
C ALA A 712 -25.12 -17.94 -9.51
N ALA A 713 -24.23 -18.80 -10.02
CA ALA A 713 -23.97 -19.00 -11.44
C ALA A 713 -24.84 -20.10 -12.09
N GLY A 714 -25.67 -20.81 -11.31
CA GLY A 714 -26.51 -21.90 -11.78
C GLY A 714 -25.74 -23.17 -12.15
N LEU A 715 -24.69 -23.51 -11.41
CA LEU A 715 -23.84 -24.69 -11.60
C LEU A 715 -24.21 -25.81 -10.61
N GLU A 716 -23.95 -27.07 -10.98
CA GLU A 716 -24.18 -28.22 -10.11
C GLU A 716 -22.91 -28.57 -9.32
N TRP A 717 -22.83 -28.10 -8.07
CA TRP A 717 -21.67 -28.32 -7.22
C TRP A 717 -21.67 -29.71 -6.54
N THR A 718 -20.50 -30.34 -6.47
CA THR A 718 -20.26 -31.58 -5.71
C THR A 718 -18.91 -31.51 -4.99
N LEU A 719 -18.91 -31.80 -3.69
CA LEU A 719 -17.70 -31.82 -2.86
C LEU A 719 -17.02 -33.19 -2.81
N LEU A 720 -15.70 -33.19 -2.95
CA LEU A 720 -14.82 -34.28 -2.59
C LEU A 720 -13.85 -33.77 -1.52
N GLN A 721 -14.14 -34.06 -0.25
CA GLN A 721 -13.19 -33.83 0.83
C GLN A 721 -12.19 -34.98 0.94
N TYR A 722 -10.92 -34.64 1.18
CA TYR A 722 -9.88 -35.63 1.41
C TYR A 722 -9.09 -35.33 2.69
N PRO A 723 -8.65 -36.37 3.42
CA PRO A 723 -7.80 -36.21 4.59
C PRO A 723 -6.35 -35.96 4.20
N ARG A 724 -5.53 -35.54 5.17
CA ARG A 724 -4.09 -35.49 4.95
C ARG A 724 -3.56 -36.92 4.70
N SER A 725 -3.00 -37.14 3.53
CA SER A 725 -2.42 -38.43 3.14
C SER A 725 -1.06 -38.24 2.47
N THR A 726 -0.36 -39.35 2.23
CA THR A 726 0.78 -39.36 1.31
C THR A 726 0.29 -38.96 -0.10
N ALA A 727 1.19 -38.49 -0.96
CA ALA A 727 0.85 -38.09 -2.33
C ALA A 727 0.12 -39.22 -3.09
N GLU A 728 0.56 -40.48 -2.93
CA GLU A 728 -0.09 -41.63 -3.57
C GLU A 728 -1.43 -41.99 -2.93
N GLY A 729 -1.55 -41.83 -1.60
CA GLY A 729 -2.82 -42.02 -0.91
C GLY A 729 -3.89 -41.02 -1.36
N PHE A 730 -3.48 -39.77 -1.60
CA PHE A 730 -4.36 -38.70 -2.11
C PHE A 730 -4.87 -39.05 -3.51
N LYS A 731 -3.96 -39.39 -4.43
CA LYS A 731 -4.30 -39.78 -5.82
C LYS A 731 -5.32 -40.92 -5.85
N ARG A 732 -5.10 -41.98 -5.07
CA ARG A 732 -6.02 -43.13 -4.99
C ARG A 732 -7.42 -42.75 -4.50
N ILE A 733 -7.52 -41.84 -3.51
CA ILE A 733 -8.82 -41.36 -3.01
C ILE A 733 -9.53 -40.58 -4.11
N VAL A 734 -8.83 -39.65 -4.76
CA VAL A 734 -9.40 -38.79 -5.81
C VAL A 734 -9.84 -39.64 -7.01
N GLU A 735 -8.99 -40.51 -7.55
CA GLU A 735 -9.31 -41.39 -8.67
C GLU A 735 -10.57 -42.23 -8.40
N LYS A 736 -10.64 -42.84 -7.21
CA LYS A 736 -11.79 -43.66 -6.81
C LYS A 736 -13.09 -42.88 -6.79
N GLU A 737 -13.09 -41.68 -6.21
CA GLU A 737 -14.31 -40.88 -6.07
C GLU A 737 -14.67 -40.16 -7.39
N VAL A 738 -13.70 -39.72 -8.18
CA VAL A 738 -13.93 -39.20 -9.55
C VAL A 738 -14.53 -40.27 -10.45
N GLY A 739 -14.05 -41.52 -10.38
CA GLY A 739 -14.60 -42.64 -11.16
C GLY A 739 -16.07 -42.96 -10.83
N LYS A 740 -16.55 -42.63 -9.61
CA LYS A 740 -17.97 -42.74 -9.25
C LYS A 740 -18.81 -41.56 -9.73
N TRP A 741 -18.20 -40.38 -9.82
CA TRP A 741 -18.85 -39.13 -10.19
C TRP A 741 -18.95 -38.94 -11.71
N GLY A 742 -17.94 -39.41 -12.46
CA GLY A 742 -17.88 -39.37 -13.92
C GLY A 742 -18.84 -40.34 -14.63
N PRO A 743 -18.93 -40.29 -15.96
CA PRO A 743 -19.74 -41.21 -16.74
C PRO A 743 -19.12 -42.61 -16.66
N LYS A 744 -19.95 -43.66 -16.54
CA LYS A 744 -19.45 -45.04 -16.62
C LYS A 744 -19.01 -45.30 -18.07
N SER A 745 -17.70 -45.35 -18.34
CA SER A 745 -17.22 -45.83 -19.64
C SER A 745 -17.74 -47.27 -19.87
N PRO A 746 -18.18 -47.64 -21.08
CA PRO A 746 -18.33 -49.05 -21.44
C PRO A 746 -16.96 -49.73 -21.31
N GLU A 747 -16.96 -50.98 -20.84
CA GLU A 747 -15.76 -51.79 -20.60
C GLU A 747 -14.85 -51.84 -21.85
N ALA A 748 -13.55 -51.60 -21.66
CA ALA A 748 -12.56 -51.70 -22.72
C ALA A 748 -12.42 -53.16 -23.21
N PRO A 749 -12.42 -53.45 -24.53
CA PRO A 749 -12.07 -54.76 -25.03
C PRO A 749 -10.56 -55.01 -24.91
N LYS A 750 -10.20 -56.29 -24.75
CA LYS A 750 -8.81 -56.77 -24.65
C LYS A 750 -8.05 -56.54 -25.96
N PRO A 751 -6.73 -56.29 -25.90
CA PRO A 751 -5.91 -56.05 -27.07
C PRO A 751 -5.53 -57.40 -27.70
N ASP A 752 -6.21 -57.78 -28.77
CA ASP A 752 -5.65 -58.61 -29.83
C ASP A 752 -6.51 -58.43 -31.09
N GLU A 753 -5.81 -58.27 -32.22
CA GLU A 753 -6.28 -58.27 -33.61
C GLU A 753 -6.97 -56.99 -34.14
N LEU A 754 -6.31 -56.37 -35.14
CA LEU A 754 -6.82 -55.83 -36.42
C LEU A 754 -5.88 -54.69 -36.88
N GLU A 755 -4.95 -54.98 -37.79
CA GLU A 755 -5.07 -54.80 -39.24
C GLU A 755 -5.35 -53.37 -39.69
N GLU A 756 -4.35 -52.81 -40.37
CA GLU A 756 -4.37 -51.53 -41.05
C GLU A 756 -5.44 -51.50 -42.15
N THR A 757 -6.28 -50.47 -42.16
CA THR A 757 -6.88 -49.96 -43.40
C THR A 757 -7.08 -48.45 -43.30
N PRO A 758 -6.56 -47.65 -44.25
CA PRO A 758 -6.78 -46.22 -44.27
C PRO A 758 -8.11 -45.90 -44.97
N ILE A 759 -9.00 -45.15 -44.30
CA ILE A 759 -10.17 -44.54 -44.92
C ILE A 759 -9.95 -43.03 -44.95
N SER A 760 -9.74 -42.53 -46.16
CA SER A 760 -9.78 -41.13 -46.54
C SER A 760 -11.21 -40.60 -46.44
N VAL A 761 -11.42 -39.52 -45.69
CA VAL A 761 -12.58 -38.64 -45.87
C VAL A 761 -12.07 -37.20 -45.88
N GLU A 762 -12.21 -36.58 -47.04
CA GLU A 762 -11.98 -35.16 -47.29
C GLU A 762 -12.93 -34.31 -46.41
N VAL A 763 -12.37 -33.43 -45.59
CA VAL A 763 -13.11 -32.33 -44.96
C VAL A 763 -12.76 -31.07 -45.73
N THR A 764 -13.77 -30.54 -46.42
CA THR A 764 -13.70 -29.31 -47.20
C THR A 764 -13.35 -28.11 -46.33
N ASP A 765 -12.26 -27.45 -46.69
CA ASP A 765 -11.85 -26.13 -46.24
C ASP A 765 -12.95 -25.09 -46.45
N THR A 766 -13.31 -24.36 -45.40
CA THR A 766 -13.55 -22.89 -45.41
C THR A 766 -13.99 -22.40 -44.04
N ILE A 767 -13.03 -22.03 -43.18
CA ILE A 767 -13.25 -21.05 -42.11
C ILE A 767 -12.09 -20.05 -42.16
N PRO A 768 -12.33 -18.72 -42.22
CA PRO A 768 -11.29 -17.72 -42.41
C PRO A 768 -10.33 -17.68 -41.22
N THR A 769 -9.10 -18.08 -41.46
CA THR A 769 -7.92 -17.76 -40.67
C THR A 769 -7.72 -16.24 -40.68
N ILE A 770 -7.60 -15.62 -39.50
CA ILE A 770 -6.68 -14.50 -39.22
C ILE A 770 -6.61 -14.30 -37.70
N ILE A 771 -5.42 -14.59 -37.18
CA ILE A 771 -4.71 -14.11 -35.97
C ILE A 771 -4.05 -15.30 -35.29
N GLN A 772 -2.80 -15.56 -35.70
CA GLN A 772 -1.84 -16.27 -34.87
C GLN A 772 -1.50 -15.40 -33.67
N THR A 773 -1.50 -15.95 -32.46
CA THR A 773 -0.66 -15.47 -31.35
C THR A 773 -0.50 -16.54 -30.28
N GLU A 774 0.72 -16.60 -29.77
CA GLU A 774 1.39 -17.65 -29.00
C GLU A 774 0.71 -18.04 -27.67
N ALA A 775 0.78 -19.33 -27.33
CA ALA A 775 0.39 -19.87 -26.04
C ALA A 775 1.45 -19.53 -24.97
N PHE A 776 1.05 -18.98 -23.82
CA PHE A 776 1.98 -18.68 -22.72
C PHE A 776 2.13 -19.88 -21.78
N ALA A 777 3.26 -20.58 -21.92
CA ALA A 777 3.73 -21.59 -20.99
C ALA A 777 4.10 -20.98 -19.62
N ALA A 778 4.08 -21.79 -18.56
CA ALA A 778 4.58 -21.39 -17.24
C ALA A 778 6.02 -20.83 -17.35
N PRO A 779 6.37 -19.76 -16.61
CA PRO A 779 7.70 -19.17 -16.70
C PRO A 779 8.74 -20.21 -16.28
N PRO A 780 9.83 -20.37 -17.04
CA PRO A 780 10.81 -21.40 -16.77
C PRO A 780 11.55 -21.16 -15.46
N THR A 781 12.00 -22.25 -14.84
CA THR A 781 12.78 -22.19 -13.59
C THR A 781 14.26 -22.03 -13.90
N ILE A 782 14.95 -21.12 -13.20
CA ILE A 782 16.40 -21.04 -13.18
C ILE A 782 16.91 -21.54 -11.83
N LEU A 783 17.72 -22.60 -11.85
CA LEU A 783 18.45 -23.09 -10.69
C LEU A 783 19.76 -22.31 -10.55
N THR A 784 20.06 -21.82 -9.35
CA THR A 784 21.27 -21.03 -9.08
C THR A 784 22.01 -21.53 -7.84
N PRO A 785 23.34 -21.37 -7.77
CA PRO A 785 24.08 -21.51 -6.52
C PRO A 785 23.54 -20.54 -5.47
N PRO A 786 23.67 -20.84 -4.16
CA PRO A 786 23.11 -20.00 -3.11
C PRO A 786 23.85 -18.67 -3.02
N ARG A 787 23.11 -17.57 -2.75
CA ARG A 787 23.71 -16.23 -2.58
C ARG A 787 24.73 -16.14 -1.44
N SER A 788 24.71 -17.09 -0.51
CA SER A 788 25.67 -17.21 0.57
C SER A 788 27.05 -17.71 0.12
N MET A 789 27.18 -18.33 -1.07
CA MET A 789 28.44 -18.83 -1.62
C MET A 789 29.29 -17.68 -2.21
N LYS A 790 29.83 -16.82 -1.34
CA LYS A 790 30.60 -15.63 -1.73
C LYS A 790 32.11 -15.86 -1.84
N HIS A 791 32.61 -16.98 -1.32
CA HIS A 791 34.03 -17.28 -1.19
C HIS A 791 34.38 -18.63 -1.79
N GLY A 792 35.67 -18.85 -2.06
CA GLY A 792 36.18 -20.06 -2.72
C GLY A 792 36.17 -19.96 -4.24
N PHE A 793 36.63 -21.01 -4.92
CA PHE A 793 36.80 -21.01 -6.37
C PHE A 793 35.50 -20.75 -7.12
N PHE A 794 34.38 -21.33 -6.67
CA PHE A 794 33.05 -21.13 -7.25
C PHE A 794 32.28 -19.91 -6.71
N GLY A 795 32.86 -19.20 -5.75
CA GLY A 795 32.22 -18.09 -5.07
C GLY A 795 31.86 -16.95 -6.00
N HIS A 796 30.68 -16.35 -5.81
CA HIS A 796 30.19 -15.23 -6.60
C HIS A 796 29.62 -14.12 -5.71
N LYS A 797 29.80 -12.85 -6.09
CA LYS A 797 29.34 -11.70 -5.29
C LYS A 797 27.84 -11.41 -5.40
N GLY A 798 27.17 -12.10 -6.32
CA GLY A 798 25.75 -11.88 -6.65
C GLY A 798 25.51 -10.69 -7.59
N ASP A 799 26.55 -10.06 -8.13
CA ASP A 799 26.46 -8.98 -9.12
C ASP A 799 26.40 -9.52 -10.55
N SER A 800 26.41 -8.64 -11.56
CA SER A 800 26.46 -9.02 -12.99
C SER A 800 25.31 -9.97 -13.38
N PHE A 801 25.57 -11.12 -14.03
CA PHE A 801 24.51 -12.05 -14.45
C PHE A 801 23.61 -12.52 -13.30
N ARG A 802 24.16 -12.70 -12.10
CA ARG A 802 23.37 -13.17 -10.95
C ARG A 802 22.35 -12.13 -10.49
N GLU A 803 22.62 -10.83 -10.70
CA GLU A 803 21.66 -9.73 -10.51
C GLU A 803 20.68 -9.65 -11.70
N LEU A 804 21.11 -9.99 -12.91
CA LEU A 804 20.22 -10.04 -14.08
C LEU A 804 19.12 -11.10 -13.91
N ILE A 805 19.44 -12.27 -13.34
CA ILE A 805 18.44 -13.29 -12.99
C ILE A 805 17.41 -12.73 -11.99
N ASP A 806 17.84 -11.91 -11.02
CA ASP A 806 16.93 -11.28 -10.07
C ASP A 806 15.96 -10.34 -10.77
N LEU A 807 16.44 -9.58 -11.75
CA LEU A 807 15.58 -8.71 -12.57
C LEU A 807 14.62 -9.52 -13.44
N TRP A 808 15.04 -10.67 -13.99
CA TRP A 808 14.14 -11.57 -14.72
C TRP A 808 13.05 -12.14 -13.80
N GLU A 809 13.39 -12.51 -12.56
CA GLU A 809 12.42 -12.98 -11.57
C GLU A 809 11.45 -11.86 -11.14
N GLU A 810 11.96 -10.65 -10.86
CA GLU A 810 11.16 -9.48 -10.50
C GLU A 810 10.18 -9.07 -11.61
N LYS A 811 10.55 -9.29 -12.88
CA LYS A 811 9.69 -9.08 -14.05
C LYS A 811 8.75 -10.26 -14.34
N GLY A 812 8.80 -11.33 -13.55
CA GLY A 812 7.98 -12.52 -13.74
C GLY A 812 8.33 -13.35 -14.99
N LEU A 813 9.53 -13.15 -15.56
CA LEU A 813 9.99 -13.86 -16.77
C LEU A 813 10.46 -15.29 -16.46
N VAL A 814 11.00 -15.49 -15.25
CA VAL A 814 11.54 -16.76 -14.76
C VAL A 814 11.20 -16.95 -13.28
N VAL A 815 11.35 -18.16 -12.77
CA VAL A 815 11.34 -18.45 -11.33
C VAL A 815 12.75 -18.82 -10.88
N ARG A 816 13.35 -18.11 -9.92
CA ARG A 816 14.67 -18.46 -9.39
C ARG A 816 14.54 -19.47 -8.26
N LYS A 817 15.38 -20.50 -8.26
CA LYS A 817 15.52 -21.43 -7.14
C LYS A 817 16.99 -21.60 -6.77
N GLU A 818 17.32 -21.38 -5.50
CA GLU A 818 18.66 -21.65 -4.99
C GLU A 818 18.81 -23.12 -4.61
N ASP A 819 19.92 -23.73 -5.03
CA ASP A 819 20.32 -25.07 -4.61
C ASP A 819 21.74 -25.02 -4.04
N PRO A 820 21.92 -25.31 -2.73
CA PRO A 820 23.23 -25.31 -2.07
C PRO A 820 24.28 -26.24 -2.68
N ALA A 821 23.87 -27.26 -3.44
CA ALA A 821 24.78 -28.21 -4.07
C ALA A 821 25.36 -27.71 -5.41
N LEU A 822 24.77 -26.67 -6.00
CA LEU A 822 25.16 -26.18 -7.31
C LEU A 822 26.33 -25.21 -7.27
N THR A 823 27.12 -25.26 -8.32
CA THR A 823 28.23 -24.35 -8.62
C THR A 823 27.98 -23.50 -9.86
N GLN A 824 27.02 -23.89 -10.72
CA GLN A 824 26.63 -23.23 -11.96
C GLN A 824 25.13 -22.88 -11.99
N CYS A 825 24.72 -22.06 -12.97
CA CYS A 825 23.32 -21.72 -13.20
C CYS A 825 22.70 -22.53 -14.34
N TRP A 826 21.46 -22.96 -14.15
CA TRP A 826 20.76 -23.85 -15.08
C TRP A 826 19.37 -23.33 -15.37
N LEU A 827 18.98 -23.35 -16.64
CA LEU A 827 17.60 -23.13 -17.06
C LEU A 827 16.89 -24.49 -17.19
N GLY A 828 15.83 -24.67 -16.41
CA GLY A 828 15.14 -25.94 -16.25
C GLY A 828 15.81 -26.83 -15.19
N GLU A 829 16.42 -27.92 -15.63
CA GLU A 829 17.05 -28.94 -14.79
C GLU A 829 18.58 -28.95 -14.94
N VAL A 830 19.28 -29.45 -13.92
CA VAL A 830 20.73 -29.73 -14.02
C VAL A 830 20.95 -30.79 -15.10
N GLY A 831 21.88 -30.53 -16.02
CA GLY A 831 22.06 -31.35 -17.22
C GLY A 831 21.24 -30.90 -18.44
N GLY A 832 20.34 -29.92 -18.26
CA GLY A 832 19.58 -29.28 -19.34
C GLY A 832 20.38 -28.18 -20.03
N ILE A 833 19.92 -26.93 -19.88
CA ILE A 833 20.55 -25.74 -20.47
C ILE A 833 21.42 -25.07 -19.40
N LEU A 834 22.74 -25.07 -19.63
CA LEU A 834 23.72 -24.41 -18.78
C LEU A 834 23.81 -22.92 -19.13
N LEU A 835 23.52 -22.06 -18.17
CA LEU A 835 23.67 -20.60 -18.28
C LEU A 835 25.06 -20.19 -17.78
N TYR A 836 26.05 -20.21 -18.67
CA TYR A 836 27.47 -20.13 -18.29
C TYR A 836 27.95 -18.67 -18.13
N ASP A 837 28.09 -18.24 -16.88
CA ASP A 837 28.42 -16.86 -16.49
C ASP A 837 29.87 -16.63 -16.06
N ARG A 838 30.75 -17.57 -16.40
CA ARG A 838 32.15 -17.55 -15.97
C ARG A 838 33.07 -17.08 -17.10
N PRO A 839 34.20 -16.44 -16.77
CA PRO A 839 35.09 -15.80 -17.76
C PRO A 839 35.87 -16.80 -18.62
N THR A 840 36.12 -18.02 -18.12
CA THR A 840 36.87 -19.09 -18.82
C THR A 840 36.26 -20.45 -18.49
N TRP A 841 36.62 -21.51 -19.22
CA TRP A 841 36.11 -22.87 -19.00
C TRP A 841 36.58 -23.56 -17.71
N ALA A 842 37.52 -22.97 -16.99
CA ALA A 842 38.11 -23.56 -15.77
C ALA A 842 37.07 -23.86 -14.66
N TRP A 843 35.95 -23.14 -14.63
CA TRP A 843 34.87 -23.40 -13.67
C TRP A 843 34.06 -24.62 -14.05
N LEU A 844 33.77 -24.81 -15.34
CA LEU A 844 33.11 -26.01 -15.81
C LEU A 844 33.99 -27.25 -15.60
N ASP A 845 35.28 -27.17 -15.95
CA ASP A 845 36.22 -28.30 -15.85
C ASP A 845 36.44 -28.81 -14.42
N LYS A 846 36.24 -27.93 -13.43
CA LYS A 846 36.38 -28.25 -12.00
C LYS A 846 35.03 -28.47 -11.30
N ALA A 847 33.91 -28.27 -11.99
CA ALA A 847 32.58 -28.46 -11.40
C ALA A 847 32.35 -29.94 -11.03
N PRO A 848 31.41 -30.24 -10.11
CA PRO A 848 31.01 -31.62 -9.85
C PRO A 848 30.60 -32.34 -11.13
N ALA A 849 30.86 -33.66 -11.24
CA ALA A 849 30.59 -34.44 -12.45
C ALA A 849 29.17 -34.26 -13.04
N PRO A 850 28.08 -34.16 -12.23
CA PRO A 850 26.75 -33.89 -12.76
C PRO A 850 26.60 -32.53 -13.46
N GLU A 851 27.39 -31.52 -13.05
CA GLU A 851 27.36 -30.18 -13.65
C GLU A 851 28.32 -30.02 -14.84
N GLN A 852 29.14 -31.03 -15.15
CA GLN A 852 29.98 -31.05 -16.35
C GLN A 852 29.23 -31.54 -17.60
N ILE A 853 28.05 -32.14 -17.40
CA ILE A 853 27.22 -32.72 -18.47
C ILE A 853 26.05 -31.76 -18.70
N TYR A 854 25.80 -31.37 -19.95
CA TYR A 854 24.69 -30.49 -20.35
C TYR A 854 24.22 -30.84 -21.77
N LYS A 855 22.95 -30.53 -22.08
CA LYS A 855 22.41 -30.63 -23.45
C LYS A 855 22.86 -29.46 -24.31
N VAL A 856 22.79 -28.25 -23.78
CA VAL A 856 23.22 -27.00 -24.43
C VAL A 856 23.89 -26.11 -23.40
N CYS A 857 25.01 -25.49 -23.75
CA CYS A 857 25.66 -24.48 -22.93
C CYS A 857 25.55 -23.11 -23.61
N LEU A 858 24.95 -22.15 -22.95
CA LEU A 858 24.91 -20.77 -23.40
C LEU A 858 26.12 -20.03 -22.82
N ALA A 859 27.13 -19.81 -23.65
CA ALA A 859 28.43 -19.27 -23.24
C ALA A 859 28.39 -17.74 -23.25
N GLY A 860 28.37 -17.13 -22.06
CA GLY A 860 28.33 -15.67 -21.95
C GLY A 860 29.64 -15.00 -22.34
N ASN A 861 30.79 -15.53 -21.88
CA ASN A 861 32.12 -14.92 -22.07
C ASN A 861 33.11 -15.76 -22.90
N PRO A 862 33.44 -17.03 -22.55
CA PRO A 862 34.48 -17.77 -23.26
C PRO A 862 34.06 -18.14 -24.68
N ASP A 863 35.04 -18.51 -25.51
CA ASP A 863 34.77 -19.00 -26.86
C ASP A 863 33.99 -20.33 -26.78
N HIS A 864 32.78 -20.30 -27.32
CA HIS A 864 31.87 -21.44 -27.38
C HIS A 864 32.46 -22.62 -28.17
N SER A 865 33.35 -22.37 -29.13
CA SER A 865 33.94 -23.44 -29.97
C SER A 865 34.84 -24.41 -29.19
N GLU A 866 35.31 -24.02 -28.00
CA GLU A 866 36.15 -24.87 -27.14
C GLU A 866 35.38 -26.01 -26.45
N LYS A 867 34.03 -25.96 -26.44
CA LYS A 867 33.19 -26.96 -25.77
C LYS A 867 32.07 -27.49 -26.68
N PRO A 868 31.80 -28.80 -26.67
CA PRO A 868 30.72 -29.36 -27.48
C PRO A 868 29.37 -28.83 -27.03
N SER A 869 28.46 -28.59 -27.98
CA SER A 869 27.10 -28.08 -27.70
C SER A 869 27.04 -26.72 -26.99
N ALA A 870 28.15 -25.99 -26.91
CA ALA A 870 28.15 -24.61 -26.46
C ALA A 870 27.80 -23.67 -27.62
N LYS A 871 27.03 -22.62 -27.33
CA LYS A 871 26.56 -21.61 -28.28
C LYS A 871 26.93 -20.21 -27.79
N PRO A 872 27.19 -19.25 -28.70
CA PRO A 872 27.32 -17.85 -28.32
C PRO A 872 25.99 -17.37 -27.71
N TRP A 873 26.09 -16.52 -26.68
CA TRP A 873 24.93 -16.06 -25.92
C TRP A 873 24.99 -14.55 -25.66
N ILE A 874 24.12 -14.06 -24.77
CA ILE A 874 24.12 -12.69 -24.27
C ILE A 874 25.35 -12.41 -23.41
N PHE A 875 25.56 -11.13 -23.12
CA PHE A 875 26.44 -10.67 -22.07
C PHE A 875 25.78 -9.53 -21.30
N TRP A 876 26.34 -9.14 -20.17
CA TRP A 876 25.68 -8.28 -19.18
C TRP A 876 26.61 -7.19 -18.63
N PRO A 877 26.06 -6.08 -18.13
CA PRO A 877 26.85 -5.08 -17.40
C PRO A 877 27.26 -5.59 -16.01
N ARG A 878 28.11 -4.83 -15.30
CA ARG A 878 28.52 -5.20 -13.94
C ARG A 878 27.39 -5.04 -12.92
N GLN A 879 26.55 -4.02 -13.10
CA GLN A 879 25.37 -3.74 -12.27
C GLN A 879 24.12 -3.56 -13.15
N PRO A 880 23.48 -4.65 -13.63
CA PRO A 880 22.29 -4.59 -14.48
C PRO A 880 21.19 -3.65 -14.00
N ARG A 881 20.89 -3.64 -12.69
CA ARG A 881 19.80 -2.81 -12.15
C ARG A 881 20.07 -1.32 -12.31
N LEU A 882 21.29 -0.90 -12.00
CA LEU A 882 21.70 0.50 -12.14
C LEU A 882 21.78 0.92 -13.62
N VAL A 883 22.21 0.02 -14.50
CA VAL A 883 22.24 0.29 -15.95
C VAL A 883 20.84 0.46 -16.51
N GLU A 884 19.87 -0.37 -16.11
CA GLU A 884 18.45 -0.20 -16.47
C GLU A 884 17.89 1.14 -15.99
N GLU A 885 18.16 1.53 -14.74
CA GLU A 885 17.76 2.83 -14.19
C GLU A 885 18.36 3.99 -15.01
N MET A 886 19.68 3.95 -15.25
CA MET A 886 20.40 5.00 -15.97
C MET A 886 20.01 5.06 -17.46
N ALA A 887 19.60 3.95 -18.06
CA ALA A 887 19.15 3.90 -19.46
C ALA A 887 17.78 4.56 -19.69
N LEU A 888 17.00 4.82 -18.62
CA LEU A 888 15.76 5.59 -18.69
C LEU A 888 16.01 7.10 -18.82
N ILE A 889 17.21 7.57 -18.47
CA ILE A 889 17.58 8.98 -18.59
C ILE A 889 17.81 9.30 -20.07
N PRO A 890 17.23 10.39 -20.62
CA PRO A 890 17.49 10.81 -21.98
C PRO A 890 18.99 10.92 -22.28
N ARG A 891 19.45 10.21 -23.30
CA ARG A 891 20.86 10.20 -23.71
C ARG A 891 21.27 11.57 -24.23
N LYS A 892 22.48 12.00 -23.85
CA LYS A 892 23.09 13.26 -24.31
C LYS A 892 23.36 13.23 -25.81
N SER A 893 23.13 14.38 -26.45
CA SER A 893 23.51 14.63 -27.85
C SER A 893 25.02 14.55 -28.05
N PHE A 894 25.47 14.53 -29.30
CA PHE A 894 26.90 14.56 -29.62
C PHE A 894 27.61 15.78 -29.01
N ASP A 895 26.98 16.96 -29.05
CA ASP A 895 27.56 18.20 -28.53
C ASP A 895 27.55 18.31 -27.00
N ASP A 896 26.56 17.70 -26.34
CA ASP A 896 26.46 17.70 -24.87
C ASP A 896 27.47 16.74 -24.20
N ARG A 897 28.14 15.90 -24.99
CA ARG A 897 29.18 14.97 -24.53
C ARG A 897 30.54 15.67 -24.53
N THR A 898 30.96 16.09 -23.34
CA THR A 898 32.16 16.92 -23.13
C THR A 898 33.47 16.14 -23.23
N ASP A 899 33.47 14.84 -22.92
CA ASP A 899 34.66 13.99 -23.02
C ASP A 899 34.71 13.34 -24.41
N ASN A 900 35.85 13.36 -25.08
CA ASN A 900 35.99 12.70 -26.38
C ASN A 900 36.10 11.18 -26.21
N MET A 901 37.12 10.69 -25.51
CA MET A 901 37.28 9.26 -25.23
C MET A 901 37.63 8.98 -23.77
N VAL A 902 37.05 7.93 -23.18
CA VAL A 902 37.29 7.56 -21.78
C VAL A 902 37.62 6.08 -21.59
N PHE A 903 38.37 5.77 -20.53
CA PHE A 903 38.66 4.42 -20.08
C PHE A 903 38.77 4.38 -18.54
N PHE A 904 38.10 3.42 -17.89
CA PHE A 904 38.10 3.27 -16.42
C PHE A 904 38.23 1.81 -16.01
N GLY A 905 39.40 1.21 -16.23
CA GLY A 905 39.65 -0.21 -15.99
C GLY A 905 40.41 -0.51 -14.70
N ARG A 906 40.57 -1.81 -14.45
CA ARG A 906 41.38 -2.36 -13.36
C ARG A 906 42.12 -3.61 -13.83
N ILE A 907 43.31 -3.84 -13.31
CA ILE A 907 44.05 -5.09 -13.48
C ILE A 907 43.91 -5.90 -12.18
N GLU A 908 43.16 -6.99 -12.25
CA GLU A 908 42.88 -7.86 -11.10
C GLU A 908 43.66 -9.19 -11.15
N ASN A 909 44.25 -9.54 -12.30
CA ASN A 909 45.06 -10.74 -12.48
C ASN A 909 46.08 -10.60 -13.62
N ASP A 910 47.03 -11.53 -13.67
CA ASP A 910 48.14 -11.53 -14.63
C ASP A 910 47.70 -11.68 -16.08
N VAL A 911 46.58 -12.37 -16.34
CA VAL A 911 46.02 -12.51 -17.70
C VAL A 911 45.52 -11.16 -18.17
N GLN A 912 44.71 -10.46 -17.37
CA GLN A 912 44.27 -9.08 -17.66
C GLN A 912 45.45 -8.14 -17.82
N ALA A 913 46.49 -8.28 -16.98
CA ALA A 913 47.69 -7.48 -17.07
C ALA A 913 48.33 -7.63 -18.45
N SER A 914 48.49 -8.87 -18.95
CA SER A 914 49.15 -9.13 -20.23
C SER A 914 48.43 -8.52 -21.45
N TYR A 915 47.12 -8.24 -21.37
CA TYR A 915 46.38 -7.54 -22.42
C TYR A 915 46.28 -6.03 -22.20
N ARG A 916 46.31 -5.55 -20.95
CA ARG A 916 46.08 -4.13 -20.62
C ARG A 916 47.36 -3.29 -20.50
N THR A 917 48.53 -3.91 -20.38
CA THR A 917 49.80 -3.19 -20.19
C THR A 917 50.61 -2.97 -21.48
N LYS A 918 50.34 -3.73 -22.55
CA LYS A 918 51.15 -3.72 -23.80
C LYS A 918 51.29 -2.34 -24.45
N GLU A 919 50.29 -1.48 -24.33
CA GLU A 919 50.26 -0.15 -24.97
C GLU A 919 49.61 0.92 -24.07
N ILE A 920 49.71 0.75 -22.75
CA ILE A 920 48.95 1.55 -21.79
C ILE A 920 49.25 3.06 -21.89
N GLU A 921 50.51 3.44 -22.11
CA GLU A 921 50.93 4.85 -22.30
C GLU A 921 50.38 5.45 -23.60
N SER A 922 50.20 4.61 -24.62
CA SER A 922 49.62 5.02 -25.89
C SER A 922 48.13 5.32 -25.73
N TRP A 923 47.37 4.38 -25.15
CA TRP A 923 45.93 4.52 -24.95
C TRP A 923 45.56 5.62 -23.94
N SER A 924 46.34 5.79 -22.87
CA SER A 924 46.11 6.84 -21.88
C SER A 924 46.25 8.23 -22.48
N SER A 925 47.19 8.43 -23.41
CA SER A 925 47.45 9.73 -24.03
C SER A 925 46.33 10.26 -24.94
N ILE A 926 45.37 9.42 -25.32
CA ILE A 926 44.23 9.80 -26.19
C ILE A 926 42.88 9.75 -25.47
N CYS A 927 42.86 9.32 -24.21
CA CYS A 927 41.65 9.38 -23.38
C CYS A 927 41.64 10.68 -22.56
N ASN A 928 40.55 11.43 -22.59
CA ASN A 928 40.34 12.58 -21.70
C ASN A 928 40.38 12.16 -20.23
N LYS A 929 39.82 10.98 -19.95
CA LYS A 929 39.82 10.36 -18.62
C LYS A 929 40.27 8.93 -18.75
N PHE A 930 41.37 8.59 -18.09
CA PHE A 930 41.95 7.26 -18.08
C PHE A 930 42.24 6.81 -16.65
N SER A 931 41.74 5.64 -16.28
CA SER A 931 42.08 4.96 -15.03
C SER A 931 42.39 3.50 -15.27
N MET A 932 43.45 3.00 -14.65
CA MET A 932 43.87 1.60 -14.69
C MET A 932 44.41 1.19 -13.31
N GLN A 933 43.52 0.97 -12.37
CA GLN A 933 43.90 0.64 -11.00
C GLN A 933 44.46 -0.78 -10.91
N GLN A 934 45.37 -1.02 -9.96
CA GLN A 934 46.03 -2.30 -9.80
C GLN A 934 45.64 -2.99 -8.49
N GLY A 935 45.44 -4.31 -8.55
CA GLY A 935 45.29 -5.16 -7.37
C GLY A 935 44.07 -4.76 -6.51
N LYS A 936 44.32 -4.24 -5.30
CA LYS A 936 43.28 -3.86 -4.31
C LYS A 936 43.01 -2.35 -4.22
N GLU A 937 43.57 -1.54 -5.12
CA GLU A 937 43.31 -0.10 -5.14
C GLU A 937 41.81 0.21 -5.27
N PRO A 938 41.27 1.19 -4.53
CA PRO A 938 39.85 1.54 -4.58
C PRO A 938 39.46 2.02 -5.97
N TYR A 939 38.23 1.76 -6.42
CA TYR A 939 37.74 2.25 -7.72
C TYR A 939 37.84 3.77 -7.85
N ALA A 940 38.17 4.28 -9.04
CA ALA A 940 38.38 5.72 -9.26
C ALA A 940 37.08 6.52 -9.13
N LEU A 941 35.95 5.87 -9.44
CA LEU A 941 34.61 6.41 -9.40
C LEU A 941 33.70 5.38 -8.72
N SER A 942 32.66 5.85 -8.04
CA SER A 942 31.55 4.99 -7.65
C SER A 942 30.81 4.44 -8.89
N PRO A 943 30.01 3.37 -8.76
CA PRO A 943 29.32 2.79 -9.91
C PRO A 943 28.42 3.77 -10.69
N LYS A 944 27.73 4.68 -9.99
CA LYS A 944 26.88 5.69 -10.64
C LYS A 944 27.71 6.77 -11.33
N GLU A 945 28.71 7.32 -10.65
CA GLU A 945 29.65 8.29 -11.25
C GLU A 945 30.37 7.71 -12.47
N TYR A 946 30.67 6.40 -12.46
CA TYR A 946 31.23 5.70 -13.60
C TYR A 946 30.29 5.71 -14.82
N LEU A 947 29.01 5.34 -14.65
CA LEU A 947 28.03 5.34 -15.74
C LEU A 947 27.72 6.76 -16.24
N GLU A 948 27.64 7.74 -15.34
CA GLU A 948 27.53 9.17 -15.70
C GLU A 948 28.74 9.64 -16.51
N ALA A 949 29.96 9.21 -16.14
CA ALA A 949 31.16 9.50 -16.92
C ALA A 949 31.12 8.85 -18.31
N LEU A 950 30.51 7.66 -18.45
CA LEU A 950 30.27 7.07 -19.78
C LEU A 950 29.28 7.92 -20.59
N GLN A 951 28.14 8.32 -20.01
CA GLN A 951 27.14 9.17 -20.68
C GLN A 951 27.69 10.52 -21.15
N ASN A 952 28.72 11.04 -20.48
CA ASN A 952 29.40 12.29 -20.84
C ASN A 952 30.45 12.13 -21.95
N ALA A 953 30.80 10.90 -22.33
CA ALA A 953 31.83 10.63 -23.32
C ALA A 953 31.24 10.32 -24.71
N LYS A 954 31.93 10.73 -25.78
CA LYS A 954 31.58 10.34 -27.16
C LYS A 954 32.00 8.90 -27.45
N TYR A 955 33.17 8.52 -26.98
CA TYR A 955 33.78 7.22 -27.20
C TYR A 955 34.23 6.57 -25.89
N GLY A 956 34.17 5.24 -25.83
CA GLY A 956 34.71 4.46 -24.71
C GLY A 956 35.64 3.38 -25.20
N LEU A 957 36.90 3.41 -24.74
CA LEU A 957 37.87 2.38 -25.10
C LEU A 957 37.52 1.05 -24.40
N CYS A 958 37.59 -0.03 -25.15
CA CYS A 958 37.40 -1.40 -24.67
C CYS A 958 38.70 -2.17 -24.82
N LEU A 959 39.24 -2.62 -23.69
CA LEU A 959 40.41 -3.49 -23.60
C LEU A 959 39.99 -4.83 -23.00
N ARG A 960 40.56 -5.92 -23.52
CA ARG A 960 40.23 -7.29 -23.11
C ARG A 960 40.27 -7.45 -21.60
N GLY A 961 39.26 -8.17 -21.09
CA GLY A 961 39.13 -8.51 -19.69
C GLY A 961 39.91 -9.78 -19.33
N TYR A 962 39.42 -10.48 -18.30
CA TYR A 962 39.96 -11.80 -17.96
C TYR A 962 39.49 -12.87 -18.97
N GLY A 963 38.22 -12.77 -19.39
CA GLY A 963 37.71 -13.42 -20.58
C GLY A 963 37.83 -12.51 -21.82
N PRO A 964 37.50 -13.02 -23.02
CA PRO A 964 37.58 -12.26 -24.27
C PRO A 964 36.58 -11.09 -24.35
N LYS A 965 35.49 -11.10 -23.56
CA LYS A 965 34.50 -10.01 -23.44
C LYS A 965 34.63 -9.23 -22.13
N CYS A 966 34.16 -7.98 -22.12
CA CYS A 966 34.18 -7.06 -20.98
C CYS A 966 32.84 -6.39 -20.73
N ASN A 967 32.40 -6.34 -19.45
CA ASN A 967 31.10 -5.75 -19.08
C ASN A 967 30.94 -4.30 -19.59
N ARG A 968 32.06 -3.58 -19.74
CA ARG A 968 32.12 -2.22 -20.27
C ARG A 968 31.49 -2.08 -21.64
N GLU A 969 31.66 -3.06 -22.52
CA GLU A 969 31.09 -3.02 -23.88
C GLU A 969 29.57 -2.81 -23.79
N ILE A 970 28.93 -3.55 -22.90
CA ILE A 970 27.49 -3.51 -22.66
C ILE A 970 27.08 -2.20 -21.98
N GLU A 971 27.87 -1.72 -21.02
CA GLU A 971 27.63 -0.45 -20.31
C GLU A 971 27.76 0.77 -21.26
N LEU A 972 28.71 0.77 -22.18
CA LEU A 972 28.88 1.82 -23.18
C LEU A 972 27.69 1.88 -24.14
N LEU A 973 27.29 0.73 -24.69
CA LEU A 973 26.13 0.63 -25.58
C LEU A 973 24.85 1.12 -24.89
N ALA A 974 24.63 0.76 -23.63
CA ALA A 974 23.49 1.20 -22.84
C ALA A 974 23.48 2.73 -22.61
N MET A 975 24.65 3.34 -22.38
CA MET A 975 24.78 4.78 -22.14
C MET A 975 24.81 5.62 -23.43
N GLY A 976 24.68 4.98 -24.60
CA GLY A 976 24.78 5.63 -25.91
C GLY A 976 26.19 6.14 -26.24
N THR A 977 27.22 5.55 -25.62
CA THR A 977 28.61 5.89 -25.85
C THR A 977 29.21 4.89 -26.82
N VAL A 978 29.84 5.35 -27.91
CA VAL A 978 30.31 4.45 -28.97
C VAL A 978 31.52 3.65 -28.48
N PRO A 979 31.47 2.30 -28.44
CA PRO A 979 32.60 1.48 -28.03
C PRO A 979 33.70 1.47 -29.09
N VAL A 980 34.94 1.70 -28.66
CA VAL A 980 36.16 1.58 -29.45
C VAL A 980 36.89 0.32 -28.99
N VAL A 981 36.84 -0.75 -29.78
CA VAL A 981 37.30 -2.09 -29.40
C VAL A 981 38.67 -2.39 -30.01
N THR A 982 39.60 -2.94 -29.22
CA THR A 982 40.88 -3.43 -29.74
C THR A 982 40.77 -4.84 -30.31
N SER A 983 41.75 -5.26 -31.11
CA SER A 983 41.77 -6.58 -31.77
C SER A 983 41.68 -7.79 -30.84
N ASP A 984 42.01 -7.62 -29.55
CA ASP A 984 41.94 -8.68 -28.54
C ASP A 984 40.56 -8.80 -27.88
N VAL A 985 39.64 -7.85 -28.13
CA VAL A 985 38.29 -7.86 -27.58
C VAL A 985 37.36 -8.58 -28.55
N ASP A 986 36.64 -9.59 -28.05
CA ASP A 986 35.69 -10.33 -28.85
C ASP A 986 34.34 -9.63 -28.87
N PHE A 987 34.01 -9.06 -30.03
CA PHE A 987 32.72 -8.44 -30.30
C PHE A 987 31.84 -9.30 -31.24
N SER A 988 32.35 -10.45 -31.69
CA SER A 988 31.69 -11.33 -32.68
C SER A 988 30.92 -12.50 -32.07
N ASN A 989 31.39 -13.08 -30.96
CA ASN A 989 30.77 -14.28 -30.38
C ASN A 989 29.59 -13.96 -29.44
N TYR A 990 28.68 -13.09 -29.86
CA TYR A 990 27.39 -12.83 -29.22
C TYR A 990 26.29 -13.58 -29.96
N ALA A 991 25.13 -13.81 -29.31
CA ALA A 991 23.96 -14.36 -29.99
C ALA A 991 23.58 -13.53 -31.24
N GLU A 992 23.55 -12.20 -31.10
CA GLU A 992 23.56 -11.23 -32.21
C GLU A 992 24.95 -10.56 -32.25
N PRO A 993 25.84 -10.89 -33.20
CA PRO A 993 27.19 -10.29 -33.24
C PRO A 993 27.17 -8.75 -33.31
N LEU A 994 28.12 -8.10 -32.63
CA LEU A 994 28.36 -6.67 -32.85
C LEU A 994 29.07 -6.48 -34.20
N ILE A 995 28.73 -5.40 -34.91
CA ILE A 995 29.25 -5.14 -36.25
C ILE A 995 30.12 -3.88 -36.22
N ASN A 996 31.35 -4.01 -36.73
CA ASN A 996 32.27 -2.88 -36.86
C ASN A 996 31.69 -1.81 -37.81
N GLY A 997 31.69 -0.55 -37.38
CA GLY A 997 31.13 0.59 -38.11
C GLY A 997 29.61 0.75 -37.98
N VAL A 998 28.95 -0.13 -37.21
CA VAL A 998 27.50 -0.07 -36.93
C VAL A 998 27.23 -0.02 -35.43
N HIS A 999 27.81 -0.92 -34.64
CA HIS A 999 27.64 -0.93 -33.17
C HIS A 999 28.91 -0.53 -32.43
N VAL A 1000 30.08 -0.86 -33.00
CA VAL A 1000 31.40 -0.64 -32.40
C VAL A 1000 32.39 -0.15 -33.45
N ILE A 1001 33.53 0.41 -33.02
CA ILE A 1001 34.64 0.80 -33.90
C ILE A 1001 35.86 -0.05 -33.54
N LEU A 1002 36.28 -0.92 -34.46
CA LEU A 1002 37.50 -1.73 -34.32
C LEU A 1002 38.73 -0.89 -34.63
N VAL A 1003 39.69 -0.88 -33.70
CA VAL A 1003 40.98 -0.20 -33.84
C VAL A 1003 42.14 -1.16 -33.59
N ARG A 1004 43.22 -0.99 -34.35
CA ARG A 1004 44.45 -1.79 -34.18
C ARG A 1004 45.37 -1.21 -33.12
N ASP A 1005 45.56 0.10 -33.17
CA ASP A 1005 46.46 0.87 -32.32
C ASP A 1005 45.96 2.32 -32.18
N LYS A 1006 46.72 3.14 -31.46
CA LYS A 1006 46.43 4.57 -31.28
C LYS A 1006 46.34 5.35 -32.60
N ALA A 1007 47.19 5.05 -33.59
CA ALA A 1007 47.20 5.81 -34.84
C ALA A 1007 45.91 5.55 -35.63
N ASP A 1008 45.50 4.28 -35.72
CA ASP A 1008 44.24 3.86 -36.35
C ASP A 1008 43.02 4.45 -35.62
N ALA A 1009 43.04 4.51 -34.29
CA ALA A 1009 41.99 5.17 -33.51
C ALA A 1009 41.91 6.67 -33.81
N MET A 1010 43.04 7.38 -33.83
CA MET A 1010 43.05 8.82 -34.13
C MET A 1010 42.55 9.12 -35.54
N GLU A 1011 42.93 8.32 -36.54
CA GLU A 1011 42.47 8.45 -37.92
C GLU A 1011 40.95 8.29 -38.03
N LYS A 1012 40.40 7.18 -37.49
CA LYS A 1012 38.98 6.86 -37.56
C LYS A 1012 38.10 7.83 -36.79
N LEU A 1013 38.55 8.27 -35.61
CA LEU A 1013 37.73 9.12 -34.73
C LEU A 1013 37.82 10.61 -35.07
N SER A 1014 38.94 11.08 -35.64
CA SER A 1014 39.16 12.53 -35.89
C SER A 1014 38.92 12.96 -37.33
N TYR A 1015 39.18 12.09 -38.32
CA TYR A 1015 39.06 12.42 -39.75
C TYR A 1015 37.97 11.61 -40.46
N GLY A 1016 37.61 10.44 -39.93
CA GLY A 1016 36.64 9.52 -40.55
C GLY A 1016 35.23 9.52 -39.95
N MET A 1017 34.96 10.32 -38.91
CA MET A 1017 33.68 10.28 -38.19
C MET A 1017 32.97 11.64 -38.21
N SER A 1018 31.83 11.72 -38.92
CA SER A 1018 30.92 12.86 -38.80
C SER A 1018 29.98 12.69 -37.59
N GLU A 1019 29.37 13.78 -37.14
CA GLU A 1019 28.35 13.73 -36.08
C GLU A 1019 27.18 12.83 -36.47
N GLU A 1020 26.70 12.93 -37.71
CA GLU A 1020 25.62 12.07 -38.22
C GLU A 1020 26.01 10.60 -38.12
N LYS A 1021 27.24 10.27 -38.54
CA LYS A 1021 27.72 8.89 -38.49
C LYS A 1021 27.90 8.40 -37.06
N TRP A 1022 28.36 9.26 -36.16
CA TRP A 1022 28.45 8.94 -34.73
C TRP A 1022 27.07 8.66 -34.14
N ASN A 1023 26.09 9.51 -34.43
CA ASN A 1023 24.71 9.36 -33.95
C ASN A 1023 24.08 8.06 -34.46
N GLU A 1024 24.32 7.69 -35.73
CA GLU A 1024 23.91 6.39 -36.28
C GLU A 1024 24.48 5.22 -35.48
N ILE A 1025 25.78 5.24 -35.17
CA ILE A 1025 26.46 4.15 -34.45
C ILE A 1025 25.99 4.11 -32.98
N SER A 1026 25.88 5.26 -32.33
CA SER A 1026 25.40 5.38 -30.95
C SER A 1026 23.97 4.84 -30.80
N GLU A 1027 23.08 5.22 -31.71
CA GLU A 1027 21.70 4.76 -31.69
C GLU A 1027 21.60 3.27 -32.01
N ALA A 1028 22.29 2.79 -33.04
CA ALA A 1028 22.32 1.38 -33.38
C ALA A 1028 22.87 0.53 -32.22
N GLY A 1029 23.92 1.00 -31.54
CA GLY A 1029 24.49 0.34 -30.37
C GLY A 1029 23.52 0.25 -29.19
N PHE A 1030 22.80 1.33 -28.88
CA PHE A 1030 21.78 1.33 -27.83
C PHE A 1030 20.61 0.41 -28.16
N GLN A 1031 20.12 0.44 -29.41
CA GLN A 1031 19.04 -0.45 -29.84
C GLN A 1031 19.49 -1.91 -29.80
N TRP A 1032 20.75 -2.19 -30.15
CA TRP A 1032 21.34 -3.51 -29.99
C TRP A 1032 21.36 -3.92 -28.51
N TRP A 1033 21.80 -3.04 -27.59
CA TRP A 1033 21.76 -3.32 -26.15
C TRP A 1033 20.34 -3.60 -25.68
N LYS A 1034 19.37 -2.80 -26.10
CA LYS A 1034 17.96 -2.95 -25.72
C LYS A 1034 17.40 -4.32 -26.13
N ARG A 1035 17.77 -4.84 -27.30
CA ARG A 1035 17.31 -6.15 -27.79
C ARG A 1035 18.07 -7.35 -27.22
N ASN A 1036 19.32 -7.17 -26.79
CA ASN A 1036 20.20 -8.30 -26.43
C ASN A 1036 20.61 -8.36 -24.95
N CYS A 1037 20.59 -7.22 -24.25
CA CYS A 1037 21.24 -7.07 -22.95
C CYS A 1037 20.36 -6.39 -21.89
N SER A 1038 19.30 -5.66 -22.29
CA SER A 1038 18.28 -5.20 -21.34
C SER A 1038 17.61 -6.40 -20.65
N VAL A 1039 16.92 -6.19 -19.54
CA VAL A 1039 16.23 -7.26 -18.79
C VAL A 1039 15.29 -8.05 -19.70
N GLU A 1040 14.49 -7.37 -20.52
CA GLU A 1040 13.54 -8.01 -21.43
C GLU A 1040 14.23 -8.60 -22.68
N GLY A 1041 15.19 -7.89 -23.27
CA GLY A 1041 15.91 -8.36 -24.47
C GLY A 1041 16.83 -9.55 -24.19
N SER A 1042 17.55 -9.51 -23.07
CA SER A 1042 18.41 -10.61 -22.63
C SER A 1042 17.63 -11.88 -22.33
N TRP A 1043 16.42 -11.74 -21.75
CA TRP A 1043 15.54 -12.89 -21.57
C TRP A 1043 15.02 -13.40 -22.92
N ALA A 1044 14.59 -12.52 -23.83
CA ALA A 1044 14.12 -12.93 -25.14
C ALA A 1044 15.17 -13.77 -25.90
N GLN A 1045 16.44 -13.34 -25.89
CA GLN A 1045 17.55 -14.11 -26.47
C GLN A 1045 17.81 -15.44 -25.77
N THR A 1046 17.55 -15.52 -24.46
CA THR A 1046 17.73 -16.75 -23.67
C THR A 1046 16.58 -17.73 -23.89
N LYS A 1047 15.34 -17.24 -23.96
CA LYS A 1047 14.10 -18.01 -24.08
C LYS A 1047 14.05 -18.85 -25.37
N VAL A 1048 14.62 -18.35 -26.46
CA VAL A 1048 14.69 -19.05 -27.77
C VAL A 1048 15.40 -20.41 -27.69
N HIS A 1049 16.23 -20.63 -26.67
CA HIS A 1049 16.90 -21.91 -26.46
C HIS A 1049 16.13 -22.86 -25.53
N TYR A 1050 15.12 -22.34 -24.83
CA TYR A 1050 14.25 -23.10 -23.93
C TYR A 1050 12.99 -23.62 -24.63
N GLU A 1051 12.43 -22.81 -25.54
CA GLU A 1051 11.40 -23.21 -26.50
C GLU A 1051 11.97 -24.14 -27.58
#